data_AF-A0A5M6IQU5-F1
#
_entry.id   AF-A0A5M6IQU5-F1
#
_cell.length_a   1.000
_cell.length_b   1.000
_cell.length_c   1.000
_cell.angle_alpha   90.00
_cell.angle_beta   90.00
_cell.angle_gamma   90.00
#
_symmetry.space_group_name_H-M   'P 1'
#
loop_
_entity.id
_entity.type
_entity.pdbx_description
1 polymer ?
#
loop_
_entity_poly.entity_id
_entity_poly.type
_entity_poly.pdbx_seq_one_letter_code
_entity_poly.pdbx_strand_id
1 'polypeptide(L)'
;MPKHVKGVTPGEPSRKPPANIDPATPAIADGISDDVGTVALAPLAGLPADIQHLLANAGNSAHARNGTHGLQPRQIRAKMKEQLRQQVALLHHHGSVPPPQSPPYAGPPANVGFDAEWVTWPDGRGGWWNEILCITAVVECGGRYARYMHVPRGPARKDRPTIAEFFEKTLRHAIKAGVLPSMPDRVTVFGHFIRGDLATFLDFWARKREFRGLGKTVVSKTDGHLIEVAPGTDGPRSDSVTDEPVQEGGWTRPQQLYLRAPDGSRLQVRLRFIDTIRLTPGQKGLTYVGVMNGLPKLDLHDDLGVPRTKASERPECVGRGLPARYGKERMDLVKRDFREAFDAYAFRDSEIALAHGLRMQAFARDQLGLRELPTTLAACAAALVRNLAGGSAPLAAQVGRVFEPRTYFNEAKRTYRKLQSHKPIPSPGQSIYYEFARNCYHGGRNECFYHGPSDICPWYDFDLPAAYTTALTALRPIDYDNIRPEFDPAAYGIGDMGFAWITFEFPLGTRFPCIPVRTPSEALVFPRVGHKEDRVFVCSPEIFLAVRMGAKVTIVQGFKAPWKSEERIFEKFTRLVQTRRREFPKDRHRATNELWKEIGNSAYGLLAQGLRDKRVFDPKTMRGQPLEPSALTEPFMAAWATSFIRAVLGEILAGVPSWGTVLTATTDGLLVNVPLDQLSLDGPVCAYFADLRERLFGAREVLDPTPKHGARQLISVAVRTTFTALKADGFEPVCAKGSVKPPTRSDPSAENRFMLRLYLGLRPGMTVVHEQLISAREQLTREADLHGIERTRTLNLRYDFKRRPVRPRMVRLGRRKDRIAWDTDAWESVEQAEFARVRVDGWSRDRQRVFRTMDDYRDWEAYFEASWALKRACEAAGVRTLQVRQDNAWGILKRVFLQAGRQGLWGIRFQKRGLAAVARLLSEAGFPTGKEDITYAGRRSAPLLAHCVPWVPETRALLKAILAHFPTFEWQLAFVPARGPVIDAALDPEGIALGEPGTQETS
;
A
#
# COMPACT_ATOMS: atom_id res chain seq x y z
N MET A 1 15.62 56.94 32.89
CA MET A 1 16.26 57.00 34.23
C MET A 1 15.68 55.90 35.12
N PRO A 2 16.42 55.38 36.14
CA PRO A 2 16.93 54.01 35.99
C PRO A 2 16.88 53.09 37.24
N LYS A 3 17.60 51.95 37.15
CA LYS A 3 18.10 50.97 38.16
C LYS A 3 17.26 49.68 38.31
N HIS A 4 17.78 48.45 38.46
CA HIS A 4 19.08 47.75 38.25
C HIS A 4 18.84 46.22 38.57
N VAL A 5 19.57 45.17 38.13
CA VAL A 5 20.65 44.96 37.14
C VAL A 5 20.71 43.46 36.69
N LYS A 6 21.43 43.19 35.57
CA LYS A 6 22.05 41.96 34.98
C LYS A 6 22.09 40.65 35.82
N GLY A 7 22.10 39.43 35.27
CA GLY A 7 22.18 38.87 33.89
C GLY A 7 22.30 37.31 34.00
N VAL A 8 22.67 36.45 33.03
CA VAL A 8 23.10 36.49 31.61
C VAL A 8 22.58 35.17 30.91
N THR A 9 22.83 34.97 29.61
CA THR A 9 22.42 33.84 28.73
C THR A 9 22.90 32.42 29.07
N PRO A 10 22.15 31.37 28.69
CA PRO A 10 22.68 30.01 28.47
C PRO A 10 23.01 29.75 26.99
N GLY A 11 24.30 29.56 26.69
CA GLY A 11 24.79 28.85 25.51
C GLY A 11 25.35 27.48 25.89
N GLU A 12 25.69 26.65 24.91
CA GLU A 12 26.16 25.26 25.02
C GLU A 12 27.21 24.98 26.11
N PRO A 13 27.31 23.71 26.56
CA PRO A 13 28.65 23.12 26.55
C PRO A 13 28.72 21.66 26.06
N SER A 14 29.81 21.37 25.35
CA SER A 14 30.37 20.04 25.18
C SER A 14 31.00 19.53 26.49
N ARG A 15 31.06 18.20 26.68
CA ARG A 15 31.91 17.57 27.71
C ARG A 15 32.53 16.25 27.25
N LYS A 16 33.86 16.24 27.11
CA LYS A 16 34.71 15.09 27.46
C LYS A 16 35.11 15.21 28.96
N PRO A 17 36.08 14.40 29.44
CA PRO A 17 35.90 13.26 30.32
C PRO A 17 36.06 13.64 31.82
N PRO A 18 36.23 12.65 32.71
CA PRO A 18 37.26 12.79 33.74
C PRO A 18 38.21 11.59 33.80
N ALA A 19 39.40 11.84 34.34
CA ALA A 19 40.41 10.85 34.68
C ALA A 19 40.97 11.13 36.09
N ASN A 20 41.74 10.17 36.62
CA ASN A 20 42.45 10.15 37.91
C ASN A 20 41.60 10.03 39.17
N ILE A 21 41.89 9.00 39.97
CA ILE A 21 42.74 9.12 41.17
C ILE A 21 43.60 7.85 41.28
N ASP A 22 44.85 8.02 41.65
CA ASP A 22 45.81 7.01 42.15
C ASP A 22 46.43 7.63 43.41
N PRO A 23 46.65 6.88 44.51
CA PRO A 23 48.05 6.57 44.85
C PRO A 23 48.28 5.24 45.62
N ALA A 24 49.39 4.55 45.36
CA ALA A 24 50.54 4.38 46.29
C ALA A 24 51.42 3.14 46.03
N THR A 25 52.71 3.40 45.79
CA THR A 25 53.89 2.50 45.84
C THR A 25 54.36 2.26 47.30
N PRO A 26 55.43 1.47 47.61
CA PRO A 26 56.25 0.53 46.80
C PRO A 26 56.54 -0.84 47.49
N ALA A 27 57.23 -1.77 46.80
CA ALA A 27 58.50 -2.35 47.28
C ALA A 27 59.16 -3.39 46.33
N ILE A 28 60.31 -2.98 45.76
CA ILE A 28 61.56 -3.76 45.57
C ILE A 28 61.61 -4.88 44.50
N ALA A 29 62.76 -4.91 43.82
CA ALA A 29 63.12 -5.75 42.69
C ALA A 29 64.35 -6.62 43.02
N ASP A 30 64.60 -7.64 42.19
CA ASP A 30 65.91 -8.03 41.62
C ASP A 30 65.62 -9.22 40.65
N GLY A 31 66.33 -9.44 39.55
CA GLY A 31 67.41 -8.67 38.93
C GLY A 31 68.27 -9.56 38.01
N ILE A 32 68.77 -8.97 36.92
CA ILE A 32 69.93 -9.41 36.11
C ILE A 32 69.69 -10.46 34.98
N SER A 33 70.32 -10.16 33.84
CA SER A 33 70.40 -10.90 32.57
C SER A 33 71.80 -11.50 32.34
N ASP A 34 71.97 -12.38 31.35
CA ASP A 34 72.80 -12.07 30.16
C ASP A 34 72.87 -13.26 29.16
N ASP A 35 73.28 -12.94 27.93
CA ASP A 35 73.26 -13.80 26.72
C ASP A 35 74.44 -14.80 26.61
N VAL A 36 74.29 -15.82 25.74
CA VAL A 36 75.16 -16.10 24.55
C VAL A 36 74.94 -17.53 23.99
N GLY A 37 74.48 -17.63 22.73
CA GLY A 37 75.06 -18.52 21.68
C GLY A 37 74.70 -20.02 21.55
N THR A 38 73.93 -20.36 20.48
CA THR A 38 74.10 -21.55 19.55
C THR A 38 74.04 -23.01 20.11
N VAL A 39 73.47 -24.07 19.49
CA VAL A 39 73.09 -24.43 18.08
C VAL A 39 71.79 -25.29 18.04
N ALA A 40 71.02 -25.12 16.96
CA ALA A 40 69.90 -25.87 16.37
C ALA A 40 69.43 -27.27 16.88
N LEU A 41 68.10 -27.42 16.99
CA LEU A 41 67.29 -28.34 16.16
C LEU A 41 65.85 -27.81 16.03
N ALA A 42 65.24 -27.87 14.84
CA ALA A 42 63.97 -27.18 14.55
C ALA A 42 62.72 -27.92 15.09
N PRO A 43 61.85 -27.27 15.91
CA PRO A 43 60.63 -27.89 16.42
C PRO A 43 59.39 -27.66 15.55
N LEU A 44 58.38 -28.51 15.77
CA LEU A 44 57.07 -28.58 15.11
C LEU A 44 56.15 -27.38 15.43
N ALA A 45 56.58 -26.16 15.14
CA ALA A 45 55.77 -24.94 15.28
C ALA A 45 54.88 -24.73 14.05
N GLY A 46 53.68 -25.32 14.05
CA GLY A 46 52.73 -25.16 12.93
C GLY A 46 51.36 -25.85 13.06
N LEU A 47 51.01 -26.39 14.23
CA LEU A 47 49.71 -27.03 14.47
C LEU A 47 48.87 -26.25 15.50
N PRO A 48 47.57 -26.03 15.24
CA PRO A 48 46.64 -25.46 16.22
C PRO A 48 46.56 -26.28 17.53
N ALA A 49 46.34 -25.59 18.66
CA ALA A 49 46.35 -26.16 20.00
C ALA A 49 45.28 -27.26 20.21
N ASP A 50 44.16 -27.15 19.48
CA ASP A 50 43.06 -28.11 19.41
C ASP A 50 43.49 -29.51 18.89
N ILE A 51 44.54 -29.59 18.07
CA ILE A 51 45.09 -30.89 17.61
C ILE A 51 46.01 -31.52 18.67
N GLN A 52 46.76 -30.71 19.42
CA GLN A 52 47.58 -31.20 20.53
C GLN A 52 46.70 -31.79 21.65
N HIS A 53 45.56 -31.16 21.92
CA HIS A 53 44.60 -31.61 22.94
C HIS A 53 43.84 -32.90 22.57
N LEU A 54 43.70 -33.20 21.26
CA LEU A 54 43.05 -34.42 20.75
C LEU A 54 43.95 -35.66 20.82
N LEU A 55 45.26 -35.49 20.69
CA LEU A 55 46.22 -36.61 20.76
C LEU A 55 46.50 -37.10 22.18
N ALA A 56 46.28 -36.26 23.20
CA ALA A 56 46.48 -36.62 24.60
C ALA A 56 45.38 -37.55 25.17
N ASN A 57 44.15 -37.50 24.64
CA ASN A 57 42.97 -38.16 25.24
C ASN A 57 42.55 -39.48 24.56
N ALA A 58 43.27 -39.96 23.54
CA ALA A 58 42.91 -41.16 22.78
C ALA A 58 43.39 -42.49 23.42
N GLY A 59 43.65 -42.50 24.73
CA GLY A 59 44.28 -43.61 25.45
C GLY A 59 43.48 -44.11 26.64
N ASN A 60 42.25 -44.60 26.45
CA ASN A 60 41.60 -45.56 27.36
C ASN A 60 40.27 -46.12 26.81
N SER A 61 40.27 -47.39 26.41
CA SER A 61 39.24 -48.40 26.70
C SER A 61 39.40 -49.60 25.76
N ALA A 62 39.46 -50.80 26.35
CA ALA A 62 39.49 -52.06 25.64
C ALA A 62 38.49 -53.02 26.28
N HIS A 63 37.73 -53.79 25.48
CA HIS A 63 37.57 -55.25 25.67
C HIS A 63 36.62 -55.93 24.66
N ALA A 64 36.83 -57.25 24.51
CA ALA A 64 35.88 -58.30 24.13
C ALA A 64 35.37 -58.46 22.68
N ARG A 65 36.17 -59.20 21.89
CA ARG A 65 35.88 -60.53 21.27
C ARG A 65 34.76 -60.74 20.21
N ASN A 66 35.25 -61.28 19.07
CA ASN A 66 34.77 -62.44 18.27
C ASN A 66 33.90 -62.25 17.00
N GLY A 67 34.54 -62.55 15.85
CA GLY A 67 33.94 -63.11 14.62
C GLY A 67 33.23 -62.14 13.67
N THR A 68 33.44 -62.13 12.35
CA THR A 68 34.35 -62.89 11.45
C THR A 68 34.67 -62.04 10.19
N HIS A 69 35.77 -62.38 9.49
CA HIS A 69 36.17 -61.83 8.17
C HIS A 69 36.26 -60.30 7.99
N GLY A 70 37.31 -59.69 8.57
CA GLY A 70 37.81 -58.37 8.19
C GLY A 70 39.30 -58.42 7.81
N LEU A 71 39.74 -57.51 6.93
CA LEU A 71 41.15 -57.38 6.51
C LEU A 71 42.09 -57.17 7.71
N GLN A 72 43.33 -57.69 7.62
CA GLN A 72 44.33 -57.60 8.69
C GLN A 72 44.56 -56.13 9.10
N PRO A 73 44.67 -55.79 10.41
CA PRO A 73 44.82 -54.40 10.86
C PRO A 73 46.02 -53.63 10.26
N ARG A 74 47.08 -54.35 9.86
CA ARG A 74 48.22 -53.78 9.12
C ARG A 74 47.84 -53.34 7.69
N GLN A 75 47.01 -54.11 6.99
CA GLN A 75 46.51 -53.77 5.64
C GLN A 75 45.53 -52.60 5.70
N ILE A 76 44.64 -52.56 6.70
CA ILE A 76 43.74 -51.41 6.93
C ILE A 76 44.55 -50.14 7.24
N ARG A 77 45.55 -50.22 8.14
CA ARG A 77 46.45 -49.08 8.42
C ARG A 77 47.26 -48.63 7.21
N ALA A 78 47.69 -49.55 6.34
CA ALA A 78 48.36 -49.20 5.08
C ALA A 78 47.42 -48.45 4.13
N LYS A 79 46.23 -49.01 3.86
CA LYS A 79 45.21 -48.37 3.00
C LYS A 79 44.77 -47.00 3.55
N MET A 80 44.59 -46.87 4.86
CA MET A 80 44.30 -45.58 5.49
C MET A 80 45.48 -44.60 5.39
N LYS A 81 46.74 -45.03 5.58
CA LYS A 81 47.91 -44.14 5.37
C LYS A 81 48.01 -43.67 3.92
N GLU A 82 47.65 -44.51 2.96
CA GLU A 82 47.70 -44.19 1.53
C GLU A 82 46.55 -43.26 1.11
N GLN A 83 45.32 -43.53 1.55
CA GLN A 83 44.19 -42.62 1.39
C GLN A 83 44.42 -41.27 2.08
N LEU A 84 45.01 -41.26 3.28
CA LEU A 84 45.34 -40.03 4.01
C LEU A 84 46.46 -39.26 3.29
N ARG A 85 47.48 -39.94 2.74
CA ARG A 85 48.50 -39.30 1.88
C ARG A 85 47.89 -38.70 0.61
N GLN A 86 46.95 -39.39 -0.04
CA GLN A 86 46.23 -38.87 -1.21
C GLN A 86 45.34 -37.67 -0.86
N GLN A 87 44.63 -37.71 0.28
CA GLN A 87 43.83 -36.58 0.77
C GLN A 87 44.69 -35.40 1.19
N VAL A 88 45.84 -35.62 1.83
CA VAL A 88 46.81 -34.57 2.18
C VAL A 88 47.45 -33.97 0.92
N ALA A 89 47.78 -34.77 -0.10
CA ALA A 89 48.24 -34.25 -1.40
C ALA A 89 47.17 -33.39 -2.10
N LEU A 90 45.90 -33.82 -2.07
CA LEU A 90 44.77 -33.04 -2.58
C LEU A 90 44.55 -31.73 -1.80
N LEU A 91 44.71 -31.76 -0.46
CA LEU A 91 44.64 -30.57 0.40
C LEU A 91 45.76 -29.57 0.08
N HIS A 92 47.01 -30.04 -0.12
CA HIS A 92 48.14 -29.17 -0.47
C HIS A 92 48.01 -28.55 -1.87
N HIS A 93 47.36 -29.20 -2.84
CA HIS A 93 47.16 -28.63 -4.17
C HIS A 93 45.89 -27.79 -4.35
N HIS A 94 44.81 -28.03 -3.59
CA HIS A 94 43.50 -27.41 -3.85
C HIS A 94 42.81 -26.75 -2.65
N GLY A 95 43.40 -26.75 -1.45
CA GLY A 95 42.96 -25.92 -0.32
C GLY A 95 41.58 -26.24 0.28
N SER A 96 40.89 -27.25 -0.25
CA SER A 96 39.65 -27.81 0.29
C SER A 96 39.41 -29.20 -0.30
N VAL A 97 38.87 -30.12 0.49
CA VAL A 97 38.31 -31.38 -0.04
C VAL A 97 36.96 -31.03 -0.67
N PRO A 98 36.72 -31.30 -1.97
CA PRO A 98 35.39 -31.13 -2.55
C PRO A 98 34.39 -32.04 -1.83
N PRO A 99 33.15 -31.61 -1.57
CA PRO A 99 32.12 -32.54 -1.10
C PRO A 99 31.99 -33.70 -2.11
N PRO A 100 31.72 -34.93 -1.66
CA PRO A 100 31.66 -36.09 -2.54
C PRO A 100 30.65 -35.84 -3.65
N GLN A 101 31.14 -35.75 -4.89
CA GLN A 101 30.30 -35.61 -6.07
C GLN A 101 29.66 -36.96 -6.38
N SER A 102 28.52 -37.23 -5.73
CA SER A 102 27.52 -38.10 -6.34
C SER A 102 27.17 -37.51 -7.71
N PRO A 103 27.06 -38.32 -8.78
CA PRO A 103 26.63 -37.80 -10.08
C PRO A 103 25.25 -37.15 -9.89
N PRO A 104 25.02 -35.93 -10.43
CA PRO A 104 23.71 -35.32 -10.34
C PRO A 104 22.72 -36.21 -11.09
N TYR A 105 21.71 -36.70 -10.38
CA TYR A 105 20.58 -37.36 -11.03
C TYR A 105 19.85 -36.32 -11.88
N ALA A 106 20.18 -36.29 -13.17
CA ALA A 106 19.59 -35.42 -14.18
C ALA A 106 18.21 -35.93 -14.63
N GLY A 107 17.36 -36.29 -13.67
CA GLY A 107 15.95 -36.57 -13.96
C GLY A 107 15.26 -35.30 -14.48
N PRO A 108 14.28 -35.44 -15.39
CA PRO A 108 13.64 -34.29 -16.02
C PRO A 108 13.00 -33.37 -14.96
N PRO A 109 13.06 -32.04 -15.11
CA PRO A 109 12.43 -31.11 -14.19
C PRO A 109 10.93 -31.42 -14.01
N ALA A 110 10.46 -31.34 -12.77
CA ALA A 110 9.08 -31.63 -12.40
C ALA A 110 8.33 -30.37 -11.97
N ASN A 111 7.01 -30.36 -12.18
CA ASN A 111 6.11 -29.33 -11.66
C ASN A 111 5.22 -29.93 -10.58
N VAL A 112 4.96 -29.21 -9.50
CA VAL A 112 4.09 -29.69 -8.42
C VAL A 112 3.12 -28.58 -8.02
N GLY A 113 1.82 -28.84 -8.10
CA GLY A 113 0.83 -28.05 -7.37
C GLY A 113 0.71 -28.59 -5.96
N PHE A 114 0.63 -27.73 -4.96
CA PHE A 114 0.39 -28.15 -3.57
C PHE A 114 -0.51 -27.14 -2.85
N ASP A 115 -1.26 -27.65 -1.88
CA ASP A 115 -2.24 -26.93 -1.06
C ASP A 115 -2.38 -27.68 0.28
N ALA A 116 -3.00 -27.06 1.29
CA ALA A 116 -3.16 -27.68 2.60
C ALA A 116 -4.50 -27.33 3.23
N GLU A 117 -5.16 -28.35 3.80
CA GLU A 117 -6.42 -28.20 4.51
C GLU A 117 -6.18 -28.23 6.02
N TRP A 118 -6.83 -27.34 6.74
CA TRP A 118 -6.75 -27.26 8.20
C TRP A 118 -8.06 -26.81 8.83
N VAL A 119 -8.20 -27.06 10.13
CA VAL A 119 -9.20 -26.40 10.98
C VAL A 119 -8.47 -25.54 12.02
N THR A 120 -8.96 -24.33 12.26
CA THR A 120 -8.36 -23.39 13.21
C THR A 120 -9.06 -23.49 14.56
N TRP A 121 -8.29 -23.76 15.61
CA TRP A 121 -8.78 -23.89 16.98
C TRP A 121 -8.29 -22.73 17.86
N PRO A 122 -9.09 -22.27 18.84
CA PRO A 122 -8.59 -21.42 19.91
C PRO A 122 -7.61 -22.21 20.79
N ASP A 123 -6.57 -21.54 21.30
CA ASP A 123 -5.52 -22.15 22.14
C ASP A 123 -5.82 -22.09 23.67
N GLY A 124 -6.99 -21.54 24.05
CA GLY A 124 -7.41 -21.32 25.43
C GLY A 124 -6.75 -20.12 26.13
N ARG A 125 -5.80 -19.42 25.48
CA ARG A 125 -5.04 -18.26 26.00
C ARG A 125 -5.24 -17.00 25.15
N GLY A 126 -6.28 -16.97 24.31
CA GLY A 126 -6.58 -15.86 23.40
C GLY A 126 -5.83 -15.89 22.07
N GLY A 127 -5.05 -16.95 21.81
CA GLY A 127 -4.42 -17.24 20.53
C GLY A 127 -5.17 -18.32 19.75
N TRP A 128 -4.60 -18.67 18.59
CA TRP A 128 -5.16 -19.61 17.62
C TRP A 128 -4.06 -20.50 17.04
N TRP A 129 -4.39 -21.75 16.75
CA TRP A 129 -3.50 -22.72 16.12
C TRP A 129 -4.25 -23.56 15.09
N ASN A 130 -3.54 -24.11 14.11
CA ASN A 130 -4.16 -24.88 13.03
C ASN A 130 -3.89 -26.39 13.19
N GLU A 131 -4.95 -27.18 13.27
CA GLU A 131 -4.88 -28.64 13.08
C GLU A 131 -4.82 -28.91 11.58
N ILE A 132 -3.69 -29.44 11.11
CA ILE A 132 -3.48 -29.73 9.69
C ILE A 132 -4.15 -31.06 9.36
N LEU A 133 -5.18 -31.02 8.52
CA LEU A 133 -6.00 -32.18 8.17
C LEU A 133 -5.36 -32.98 7.03
N CYS A 134 -4.80 -32.29 6.04
CA CYS A 134 -3.92 -32.87 5.03
C CYS A 134 -3.05 -31.81 4.34
N ILE A 135 -1.98 -32.26 3.70
CA ILE A 135 -1.25 -31.50 2.68
C ILE A 135 -1.36 -32.31 1.38
N THR A 136 -1.87 -31.71 0.32
CA THR A 136 -2.00 -32.37 -1.00
C THR A 136 -0.89 -31.91 -1.93
N ALA A 137 -0.49 -32.79 -2.85
CA ALA A 137 0.38 -32.47 -3.96
C ALA A 137 -0.07 -33.19 -5.22
N VAL A 138 0.06 -32.52 -6.36
CA VAL A 138 -0.11 -33.10 -7.69
C VAL A 138 1.17 -32.85 -8.47
N VAL A 139 1.87 -33.92 -8.82
CA VAL A 139 3.12 -33.90 -9.60
C VAL A 139 2.79 -34.02 -11.08
N GLU A 140 3.35 -33.15 -11.91
CA GLU A 140 3.36 -33.26 -13.36
C GLU A 140 4.79 -33.46 -13.90
N CYS A 141 4.93 -34.36 -14.86
CA CYS A 141 6.11 -34.48 -15.70
C CYS A 141 5.75 -35.08 -17.06
N GLY A 142 6.03 -34.33 -18.14
CA GLY A 142 5.79 -34.76 -19.51
C GLY A 142 4.29 -34.98 -19.81
N GLY A 143 3.40 -34.21 -19.19
CA GLY A 143 1.95 -34.34 -19.35
C GLY A 143 1.31 -35.50 -18.57
N ARG A 144 2.08 -36.23 -17.76
CA ARG A 144 1.58 -37.28 -16.85
C ARG A 144 1.46 -36.73 -15.44
N TYR A 145 0.49 -37.24 -14.67
CA TYR A 145 0.11 -36.68 -13.36
C TYR A 145 0.08 -37.75 -12.25
N ALA A 146 0.62 -37.44 -11.08
CA ALA A 146 0.51 -38.26 -9.86
C ALA A 146 -0.08 -37.42 -8.71
N ARG A 147 -1.11 -37.95 -8.02
CA ARG A 147 -1.72 -37.32 -6.85
C ARG A 147 -1.17 -37.94 -5.56
N TYR A 148 -0.69 -37.13 -4.62
CA TYR A 148 -0.25 -37.57 -3.30
C TYR A 148 -0.92 -36.73 -2.19
N MET A 149 -1.40 -37.39 -1.15
CA MET A 149 -1.92 -36.72 0.05
C MET A 149 -1.15 -37.19 1.27
N HIS A 150 -0.65 -36.24 2.04
CA HIS A 150 -0.10 -36.49 3.36
C HIS A 150 -1.12 -36.14 4.44
N VAL A 151 -1.40 -37.09 5.34
CA VAL A 151 -2.22 -36.87 6.53
C VAL A 151 -1.29 -36.93 7.76
N PRO A 152 -1.18 -35.86 8.56
CA PRO A 152 -0.41 -35.86 9.81
C PRO A 152 -0.87 -36.95 10.78
N ARG A 153 0.05 -37.46 11.61
CA ARG A 153 -0.24 -38.54 12.59
C ARG A 153 -1.12 -38.10 13.76
N GLY A 154 -1.23 -36.79 13.98
CA GLY A 154 -1.96 -36.17 15.07
C GLY A 154 -2.11 -34.67 14.85
N PRO A 155 -2.83 -33.97 15.73
CA PRO A 155 -3.11 -32.54 15.58
C PRO A 155 -1.95 -31.64 15.99
N ALA A 156 -0.95 -32.15 16.72
CA ALA A 156 0.09 -31.29 17.29
C ALA A 156 1.09 -30.82 16.23
N ARG A 157 1.69 -29.63 16.45
CA ARG A 157 2.68 -29.06 15.51
C ARG A 157 3.88 -29.98 15.24
N LYS A 158 4.25 -30.85 16.18
CA LYS A 158 5.29 -31.90 16.05
C LYS A 158 4.91 -33.05 15.10
N ASP A 159 3.61 -33.24 14.81
CA ASP A 159 3.10 -34.34 13.97
C ASP A 159 3.02 -33.92 12.49
N ARG A 160 3.29 -32.64 12.19
CA ARG A 160 3.41 -32.07 10.84
C ARG A 160 4.70 -32.59 10.17
N PRO A 161 4.68 -32.90 8.86
CA PRO A 161 5.89 -33.29 8.15
C PRO A 161 6.86 -32.11 8.04
N THR A 162 8.15 -32.40 7.90
CA THR A 162 9.09 -31.43 7.32
C THR A 162 8.80 -31.23 5.83
N ILE A 163 9.16 -30.07 5.26
CA ILE A 163 9.10 -29.82 3.81
C ILE A 163 9.80 -30.96 3.06
N ALA A 164 10.96 -31.35 3.58
CA ALA A 164 11.82 -32.34 2.97
C ALA A 164 11.17 -33.72 2.91
N GLU A 165 10.64 -34.24 4.03
CA GLU A 165 9.91 -35.52 4.06
C GLU A 165 8.69 -35.54 3.15
N PHE A 166 7.95 -34.43 3.08
CA PHE A 166 6.75 -34.34 2.25
C PHE A 166 7.10 -34.47 0.76
N PHE A 167 8.09 -33.70 0.29
CA PHE A 167 8.51 -33.78 -1.11
C PHE A 167 9.21 -35.11 -1.44
N GLU A 168 9.94 -35.73 -0.51
CA GLU A 168 10.45 -37.11 -0.72
C GLU A 168 9.32 -38.10 -1.00
N LYS A 169 8.32 -38.15 -0.11
CA LYS A 169 7.19 -39.09 -0.22
C LYS A 169 6.39 -38.82 -1.50
N THR A 170 6.19 -37.55 -1.83
CA THR A 170 5.52 -37.09 -3.07
C THR A 170 6.27 -37.56 -4.33
N LEU A 171 7.58 -37.31 -4.42
CA LEU A 171 8.38 -37.67 -5.60
C LEU A 171 8.56 -39.19 -5.73
N ARG A 172 8.80 -39.91 -4.62
CA ARG A 172 8.82 -41.38 -4.63
C ARG A 172 7.49 -41.98 -5.09
N HIS A 173 6.37 -41.40 -4.67
CA HIS A 173 5.04 -41.84 -5.12
C HIS A 173 4.89 -41.63 -6.64
N ALA A 174 5.29 -40.48 -7.17
CA ALA A 174 5.25 -40.20 -8.61
C ALA A 174 6.19 -41.10 -9.44
N ILE A 175 7.35 -41.51 -8.89
CA ILE A 175 8.22 -42.52 -9.52
C ILE A 175 7.55 -43.89 -9.52
N LYS A 176 6.97 -44.33 -8.39
CA LYS A 176 6.25 -45.62 -8.29
C LYS A 176 5.02 -45.66 -9.22
N ALA A 177 4.37 -44.52 -9.43
CA ALA A 177 3.25 -44.36 -10.38
C ALA A 177 3.70 -44.23 -11.86
N GLY A 178 5.00 -44.32 -12.15
CA GLY A 178 5.55 -44.21 -13.51
C GLY A 178 5.51 -42.81 -14.12
N VAL A 179 5.11 -41.78 -13.35
CA VAL A 179 4.98 -40.38 -13.81
C VAL A 179 6.33 -39.70 -13.90
N LEU A 180 7.22 -39.95 -12.93
CA LEU A 180 8.63 -39.57 -12.99
C LEU A 180 9.48 -40.78 -13.36
N PRO A 181 10.41 -40.68 -14.33
CA PRO A 181 11.32 -41.78 -14.66
C PRO A 181 12.43 -41.95 -13.62
N SER A 182 12.79 -40.87 -12.90
CA SER A 182 13.83 -40.83 -11.87
C SER A 182 13.63 -39.59 -10.99
N MET A 183 14.47 -39.39 -9.96
CA MET A 183 14.43 -38.18 -9.14
C MET A 183 14.86 -36.95 -9.97
N PRO A 184 14.09 -35.84 -9.94
CA PRO A 184 14.35 -34.64 -10.73
C PRO A 184 15.46 -33.78 -10.11
N ASP A 185 16.24 -33.08 -10.94
CA ASP A 185 17.23 -32.09 -10.48
C ASP A 185 16.58 -30.85 -9.83
N ARG A 186 15.42 -30.47 -10.37
CA ARG A 186 14.66 -29.27 -10.02
C ARG A 186 13.17 -29.57 -10.02
N VAL A 187 12.49 -29.04 -8.99
CA VAL A 187 11.03 -29.06 -8.88
C VAL A 187 10.53 -27.63 -8.78
N THR A 188 9.64 -27.23 -9.68
CA THR A 188 8.90 -25.96 -9.54
C THR A 188 7.61 -26.24 -8.79
N VAL A 189 7.44 -25.59 -7.64
CA VAL A 189 6.30 -25.81 -6.75
C VAL A 189 5.37 -24.60 -6.82
N PHE A 190 4.11 -24.86 -7.13
CA PHE A 190 3.03 -23.88 -7.28
C PHE A 190 2.05 -24.00 -6.12
N GLY A 191 1.95 -22.95 -5.31
CA GLY A 191 0.84 -22.75 -4.39
C GLY A 191 0.00 -21.55 -4.84
N HIS A 192 -1.17 -21.34 -4.22
CA HIS A 192 -1.98 -20.15 -4.47
C HIS A 192 -2.34 -19.46 -3.15
N PHE A 193 -1.58 -18.42 -2.80
CA PHE A 193 -1.46 -17.85 -1.46
C PHE A 193 -0.58 -18.68 -0.49
N ILE A 194 0.55 -19.16 -1.03
CA ILE A 194 1.53 -20.09 -0.45
C ILE A 194 2.02 -19.82 1.00
N ARG A 195 1.80 -18.61 1.53
CA ARG A 195 2.09 -18.25 2.91
C ARG A 195 1.23 -19.01 3.94
N GLY A 196 0.04 -19.47 3.55
CA GLY A 196 -0.74 -20.41 4.36
C GLY A 196 -0.07 -21.77 4.38
N ASP A 197 0.07 -22.35 3.20
CA ASP A 197 0.48 -23.74 2.96
C ASP A 197 1.89 -24.03 3.50
N LEU A 198 2.86 -23.12 3.31
CA LEU A 198 4.20 -23.28 3.85
C LEU A 198 4.25 -23.28 5.38
N ALA A 199 3.32 -22.60 6.06
CA ALA A 199 3.26 -22.59 7.52
C ALA A 199 2.80 -23.94 8.13
N THR A 200 2.29 -24.86 7.30
CA THR A 200 1.85 -26.19 7.71
C THR A 200 3.01 -27.20 7.86
N PHE A 201 4.23 -26.85 7.44
CA PHE A 201 5.41 -27.69 7.66
C PHE A 201 6.10 -27.40 9.00
N LEU A 202 6.69 -28.43 9.61
CA LEU A 202 7.39 -28.34 10.89
C LEU A 202 8.61 -27.40 10.82
N ASP A 203 9.47 -27.57 9.80
CA ASP A 203 10.75 -26.86 9.66
C ASP A 203 10.63 -25.45 9.05
N PHE A 204 9.46 -25.06 8.50
CA PHE A 204 9.26 -23.75 7.88
C PHE A 204 9.64 -22.58 8.80
N TRP A 205 9.35 -22.69 10.09
CA TRP A 205 9.54 -21.61 11.06
C TRP A 205 11.02 -21.31 11.34
N ALA A 206 11.83 -22.35 11.48
CA ALA A 206 13.29 -22.21 11.54
C ALA A 206 13.86 -21.62 10.24
N ARG A 207 13.23 -21.95 9.10
CA ARG A 207 13.69 -21.64 7.74
C ARG A 207 13.07 -20.37 7.13
N LYS A 208 12.19 -19.67 7.84
CA LYS A 208 11.41 -18.52 7.33
C LYS A 208 12.24 -17.39 6.73
N ARG A 209 13.52 -17.26 7.16
CA ARG A 209 14.50 -16.28 6.65
C ARG A 209 15.12 -16.66 5.30
N GLU A 210 14.95 -17.89 4.82
CA GLU A 210 15.40 -18.32 3.49
C GLU A 210 14.52 -17.74 2.37
N PHE A 211 13.23 -17.56 2.65
CA PHE A 211 12.21 -17.07 1.73
C PHE A 211 12.28 -15.54 1.56
N ARG A 212 11.79 -15.05 0.42
CA ARG A 212 11.61 -13.61 0.17
C ARG A 212 10.15 -13.21 0.39
N GLY A 213 9.94 -12.06 1.04
CA GLY A 213 8.61 -11.47 1.18
C GLY A 213 8.15 -10.82 -0.12
N LEU A 214 6.89 -11.06 -0.50
CA LEU A 214 6.33 -10.56 -1.76
C LEU A 214 4.86 -10.14 -1.59
N GLY A 215 4.62 -8.84 -1.37
CA GLY A 215 3.27 -8.28 -1.43
C GLY A 215 2.25 -8.85 -0.40
N LYS A 216 2.71 -9.27 0.78
CA LYS A 216 2.00 -10.03 1.85
C LYS A 216 2.07 -11.57 1.74
N THR A 217 2.73 -12.15 0.74
CA THR A 217 3.05 -13.59 0.68
C THR A 217 4.55 -13.84 0.79
N VAL A 218 4.99 -15.09 0.64
CA VAL A 218 6.41 -15.50 0.55
C VAL A 218 6.69 -16.24 -0.76
N VAL A 219 7.92 -16.20 -1.26
CA VAL A 219 8.39 -16.97 -2.44
C VAL A 219 9.85 -17.38 -2.27
N SER A 220 10.32 -18.33 -3.08
CA SER A 220 11.74 -18.68 -3.15
C SER A 220 12.63 -17.58 -3.74
N LYS A 221 13.94 -17.72 -3.52
CA LYS A 221 14.96 -17.08 -4.36
C LYS A 221 14.89 -17.65 -5.77
N THR A 222 15.46 -16.94 -6.76
CA THR A 222 15.45 -17.34 -8.18
C THR A 222 15.98 -18.77 -8.38
N ASP A 223 17.05 -19.10 -7.66
CA ASP A 223 17.80 -20.37 -7.74
C ASP A 223 17.13 -21.52 -6.97
N GLY A 224 16.02 -21.24 -6.27
CA GLY A 224 15.31 -22.18 -5.39
C GLY A 224 15.88 -22.27 -3.97
N HIS A 225 15.38 -23.25 -3.21
CA HIS A 225 15.97 -23.78 -1.99
C HIS A 225 16.56 -25.15 -2.32
N LEU A 226 17.72 -25.44 -1.74
CA LEU A 226 18.24 -26.80 -1.75
C LEU A 226 17.46 -27.61 -0.70
N ILE A 227 16.88 -28.73 -1.13
CA ILE A 227 16.22 -29.66 -0.21
C ILE A 227 16.65 -31.07 -0.52
N GLU A 228 16.90 -31.77 0.57
CA GLU A 228 17.17 -33.18 0.61
C GLU A 228 16.74 -33.72 2.02
N VAL A 229 16.80 -35.02 2.38
CA VAL A 229 16.22 -35.67 3.60
C VAL A 229 17.11 -36.78 4.23
N ALA A 230 17.62 -36.56 5.44
CA ALA A 230 18.38 -37.56 6.22
C ALA A 230 17.49 -38.72 6.74
N PRO A 231 18.04 -39.93 6.99
CA PRO A 231 17.26 -41.09 7.44
C PRO A 231 16.79 -40.96 8.90
N GLY A 232 15.64 -41.55 9.21
CA GLY A 232 15.07 -41.53 10.55
C GLY A 232 15.85 -42.38 11.57
N THR A 233 15.92 -41.86 12.80
CA THR A 233 16.25 -42.58 14.03
C THR A 233 15.25 -42.14 15.11
N ASP A 234 14.74 -43.09 15.89
CA ASP A 234 13.88 -42.80 17.03
C ASP A 234 14.69 -42.14 18.17
N GLY A 235 14.38 -40.88 18.49
CA GLY A 235 14.98 -40.14 19.61
C GLY A 235 16.44 -39.68 19.38
N PRO A 236 17.03 -38.93 20.33
CA PRO A 236 16.53 -38.62 21.67
C PRO A 236 15.98 -37.18 21.84
N ARG A 237 15.29 -36.94 22.97
CA ARG A 237 15.11 -35.59 23.52
C ARG A 237 16.47 -35.00 23.92
N SER A 238 16.66 -33.70 23.73
CA SER A 238 17.67 -32.92 24.46
C SER A 238 16.99 -31.74 25.16
N ASP A 239 16.55 -31.97 26.39
CA ASP A 239 16.21 -30.89 27.32
C ASP A 239 17.51 -30.23 27.79
N SER A 240 17.96 -29.20 27.06
CA SER A 240 19.03 -28.31 27.53
C SER A 240 18.87 -26.92 26.92
N VAL A 241 18.17 -26.04 27.65
CA VAL A 241 18.31 -24.60 27.46
C VAL A 241 19.70 -24.23 27.98
N THR A 242 20.61 -23.90 27.06
CA THR A 242 21.83 -23.16 27.38
C THR A 242 21.74 -21.80 26.73
N ASP A 243 21.50 -20.78 27.55
CA ASP A 243 21.59 -19.38 27.14
C ASP A 243 23.04 -19.04 26.77
N GLU A 244 23.32 -18.97 25.46
CA GLU A 244 24.48 -18.22 24.96
C GLU A 244 24.02 -17.11 24.00
N PRO A 245 24.52 -15.87 24.17
CA PRO A 245 24.12 -14.75 23.34
C PRO A 245 24.68 -14.88 21.92
N VAL A 246 23.79 -14.97 20.94
CA VAL A 246 24.14 -14.98 19.51
C VAL A 246 24.93 -13.72 19.15
N GLN A 247 26.22 -13.87 18.86
CA GLN A 247 27.05 -12.76 18.36
C GLN A 247 26.49 -12.21 17.04
N GLU A 248 26.31 -10.89 16.98
CA GLU A 248 25.89 -10.19 15.76
C GLU A 248 27.00 -10.27 14.70
N GLY A 249 26.72 -10.88 13.55
CA GLY A 249 27.57 -10.78 12.34
C GLY A 249 27.78 -12.05 11.54
N GLY A 250 27.60 -13.24 12.14
CA GLY A 250 27.82 -14.52 11.47
C GLY A 250 26.76 -14.84 10.41
N TRP A 251 27.17 -14.96 9.14
CA TRP A 251 26.32 -15.56 8.10
C TRP A 251 26.17 -17.06 8.36
N THR A 252 25.09 -17.46 9.01
CA THR A 252 24.69 -18.87 9.09
C THR A 252 24.55 -19.43 7.68
N ARG A 253 25.43 -20.37 7.31
CA ARG A 253 25.33 -21.10 6.04
C ARG A 253 23.96 -21.80 6.02
N PRO A 254 23.18 -21.75 4.92
CA PRO A 254 21.93 -22.49 4.85
C PRO A 254 22.18 -23.97 5.11
N GLN A 255 21.50 -24.56 6.10
CA GLN A 255 21.60 -26.00 6.33
C GLN A 255 21.10 -26.74 5.10
N GLN A 256 21.96 -27.59 4.56
CA GLN A 256 21.62 -28.54 3.53
C GLN A 256 21.15 -29.80 4.25
N LEU A 257 19.89 -30.19 4.07
CA LEU A 257 19.37 -31.51 4.44
C LEU A 257 19.78 -32.52 3.32
N TYR A 258 19.74 -33.87 3.50
CA TYR A 258 20.48 -34.88 2.65
C TYR A 258 19.71 -36.18 2.17
N LEU A 259 19.05 -36.23 0.97
CA LEU A 259 17.92 -37.14 0.55
C LEU A 259 18.29 -38.59 0.27
N ARG A 260 17.46 -39.54 0.70
CA ARG A 260 17.75 -40.96 0.50
C ARG A 260 17.29 -41.52 -0.86
N ALA A 261 18.19 -42.13 -1.62
CA ALA A 261 17.86 -43.01 -2.75
C ALA A 261 17.45 -44.43 -2.29
N PRO A 262 16.89 -45.29 -3.14
CA PRO A 262 16.56 -46.69 -2.79
C PRO A 262 17.77 -47.52 -2.33
N ASP A 263 18.98 -47.20 -2.81
CA ASP A 263 20.26 -47.80 -2.43
C ASP A 263 20.89 -47.19 -1.15
N GLY A 264 20.28 -46.14 -0.59
CA GLY A 264 20.79 -45.41 0.57
C GLY A 264 21.69 -44.21 0.28
N SER A 265 21.99 -43.89 -0.99
CA SER A 265 22.78 -42.71 -1.38
C SER A 265 22.05 -41.37 -1.14
N ARG A 266 22.79 -40.26 -1.15
CA ARG A 266 22.31 -38.89 -0.92
C ARG A 266 22.01 -38.18 -2.25
N LEU A 267 20.81 -37.61 -2.42
CA LEU A 267 20.33 -36.98 -3.65
C LEU A 267 20.06 -35.49 -3.47
N GLN A 268 20.37 -34.65 -4.47
CA GLN A 268 20.19 -33.21 -4.37
C GLN A 268 19.04 -32.71 -5.25
N VAL A 269 18.02 -32.07 -4.65
CA VAL A 269 16.85 -31.52 -5.38
C VAL A 269 16.66 -30.03 -5.08
N ARG A 270 16.45 -29.21 -6.12
CA ARG A 270 16.16 -27.77 -5.96
C ARG A 270 14.66 -27.51 -6.01
N LEU A 271 14.06 -27.09 -4.89
CA LEU A 271 12.65 -26.65 -4.86
C LEU A 271 12.55 -25.15 -5.14
N ARG A 272 11.72 -24.77 -6.12
CA ARG A 272 11.41 -23.37 -6.43
C ARG A 272 9.94 -23.09 -6.18
N PHE A 273 9.62 -22.52 -5.03
CA PHE A 273 8.27 -22.13 -4.65
C PHE A 273 7.84 -20.82 -5.33
N ILE A 274 6.74 -20.87 -6.07
CA ILE A 274 6.10 -19.75 -6.78
C ILE A 274 4.66 -19.61 -6.26
N ASP A 275 4.33 -18.43 -5.73
CA ASP A 275 2.95 -18.09 -5.39
C ASP A 275 2.20 -17.62 -6.64
N THR A 276 1.30 -18.44 -7.14
CA THR A 276 0.54 -18.16 -8.36
C THR A 276 -0.41 -16.98 -8.22
N ILE A 277 -0.81 -16.57 -7.00
CA ILE A 277 -1.66 -15.37 -6.81
C ILE A 277 -0.98 -14.08 -7.31
N ARG A 278 0.36 -14.08 -7.40
CA ARG A 278 1.17 -12.99 -7.95
C ARG A 278 1.24 -12.99 -9.48
N LEU A 279 0.76 -14.05 -10.09
CA LEU A 279 0.65 -14.27 -11.53
C LEU A 279 -0.81 -14.22 -12.02
N THR A 280 -1.78 -14.16 -11.11
CA THR A 280 -3.20 -13.99 -11.42
C THR A 280 -3.60 -12.50 -11.58
N PRO A 281 -4.36 -12.11 -12.62
CA PRO A 281 -4.90 -10.76 -12.76
C PRO A 281 -5.71 -10.31 -11.54
N GLY A 282 -5.50 -9.09 -11.07
CA GLY A 282 -6.13 -8.56 -9.85
C GLY A 282 -5.84 -9.34 -8.55
N GLN A 283 -4.91 -10.30 -8.53
CA GLN A 283 -4.63 -11.20 -7.39
C GLN A 283 -5.89 -11.94 -6.89
N LYS A 284 -6.74 -12.35 -7.83
CA LYS A 284 -7.99 -13.10 -7.56
C LYS A 284 -7.68 -14.52 -7.08
N GLY A 285 -8.55 -15.07 -6.21
CA GLY A 285 -8.40 -16.40 -5.60
C GLY A 285 -8.67 -17.59 -6.53
N LEU A 286 -8.44 -18.81 -6.01
CA LEU A 286 -8.55 -20.09 -6.73
C LEU A 286 -9.85 -20.28 -7.52
N THR A 287 -11.02 -19.81 -7.06
CA THR A 287 -12.27 -19.92 -7.83
C THR A 287 -12.19 -19.23 -9.19
N TYR A 288 -11.58 -18.04 -9.26
CA TYR A 288 -11.37 -17.35 -10.54
C TYR A 288 -10.37 -18.11 -11.41
N VAL A 289 -9.27 -18.56 -10.81
CA VAL A 289 -8.19 -19.30 -11.49
C VAL A 289 -8.67 -20.65 -12.04
N GLY A 290 -9.53 -21.36 -11.32
CA GLY A 290 -10.12 -22.61 -11.77
C GLY A 290 -10.94 -22.43 -13.04
N VAL A 291 -11.89 -21.50 -13.02
CA VAL A 291 -12.67 -21.10 -14.22
C VAL A 291 -11.74 -20.64 -15.35
N MET A 292 -10.69 -19.88 -15.01
CA MET A 292 -9.67 -19.40 -15.96
C MET A 292 -9.07 -20.55 -16.78
N ASN A 293 -8.78 -21.68 -16.12
CA ASN A 293 -8.04 -22.82 -16.67
C ASN A 293 -8.95 -23.98 -17.12
N GLY A 294 -10.27 -23.80 -17.14
CA GLY A 294 -11.23 -24.87 -17.48
C GLY A 294 -11.38 -25.94 -16.39
N LEU A 295 -10.86 -25.69 -15.18
CA LEU A 295 -10.89 -26.62 -14.05
C LEU A 295 -11.54 -25.92 -12.84
N PRO A 296 -12.88 -25.78 -12.80
CA PRO A 296 -13.56 -25.02 -11.75
C PRO A 296 -13.27 -25.59 -10.36
N LYS A 297 -13.19 -24.68 -9.37
CA LYS A 297 -13.09 -25.04 -7.95
C LYS A 297 -14.43 -25.58 -7.48
N LEU A 298 -14.40 -26.72 -6.80
CA LEU A 298 -15.58 -27.40 -6.27
C LEU A 298 -16.19 -26.62 -5.09
N ASP A 299 -17.52 -26.48 -5.06
CA ASP A 299 -18.28 -26.12 -3.86
C ASP A 299 -18.64 -27.38 -3.08
N LEU A 300 -18.32 -27.40 -1.78
CA LEU A 300 -18.60 -28.54 -0.91
C LEU A 300 -20.07 -28.95 -0.91
N HIS A 301 -20.98 -27.98 -1.01
CA HIS A 301 -22.41 -28.24 -0.89
C HIS A 301 -23.07 -28.47 -2.25
N ASP A 302 -22.77 -27.60 -3.22
CA ASP A 302 -23.47 -27.61 -4.51
C ASP A 302 -22.89 -28.66 -5.48
N ASP A 303 -21.57 -28.88 -5.48
CA ASP A 303 -20.91 -29.84 -6.40
C ASP A 303 -20.64 -31.19 -5.75
N LEU A 304 -20.43 -31.23 -4.42
CA LEU A 304 -20.01 -32.42 -3.67
C LEU A 304 -21.06 -32.93 -2.67
N GLY A 305 -22.27 -32.37 -2.68
CA GLY A 305 -23.43 -32.88 -1.94
C GLY A 305 -23.34 -32.78 -0.41
N VAL A 306 -22.33 -32.11 0.16
CA VAL A 306 -22.19 -31.97 1.62
C VAL A 306 -23.35 -31.12 2.14
N PRO A 307 -24.18 -31.60 3.09
CA PRO A 307 -25.39 -30.89 3.47
C PRO A 307 -25.08 -29.58 4.21
N ARG A 308 -25.93 -28.56 4.01
CA ARG A 308 -25.81 -27.25 4.68
C ARG A 308 -26.36 -27.24 6.12
N THR A 309 -26.73 -28.40 6.64
CA THR A 309 -27.29 -28.63 7.98
C THR A 309 -26.24 -28.49 9.08
N LYS A 310 -26.68 -28.54 10.34
CA LYS A 310 -25.77 -28.79 11.46
C LYS A 310 -25.23 -30.22 11.36
N ALA A 311 -23.97 -30.40 11.75
CA ALA A 311 -23.36 -31.71 11.94
C ALA A 311 -23.68 -32.24 13.35
N SER A 312 -23.49 -33.54 13.58
CA SER A 312 -23.44 -34.08 14.94
C SER A 312 -22.23 -33.49 15.68
N GLU A 313 -22.50 -32.83 16.81
CA GLU A 313 -21.47 -32.18 17.62
C GLU A 313 -20.45 -33.21 18.10
N ARG A 314 -19.15 -32.93 17.92
CA ARG A 314 -18.10 -33.65 18.65
C ARG A 314 -18.17 -33.19 20.12
N PRO A 315 -17.99 -34.08 21.11
CA PRO A 315 -17.83 -33.68 22.52
C PRO A 315 -16.74 -32.60 22.70
N GLU A 316 -15.70 -32.67 21.87
CA GLU A 316 -14.59 -31.72 21.76
C GLU A 316 -15.01 -30.28 21.38
N CYS A 317 -16.13 -30.13 20.65
CA CYS A 317 -16.64 -28.84 20.17
C CYS A 317 -17.52 -28.13 21.21
N VAL A 318 -18.22 -28.90 22.06
CA VAL A 318 -19.17 -28.39 23.07
C VAL A 318 -18.52 -27.35 23.99
N GLY A 319 -17.23 -27.51 24.30
CA GLY A 319 -16.45 -26.57 25.12
C GLY A 319 -15.59 -25.55 24.36
N ARG A 320 -15.63 -25.47 23.02
CA ARG A 320 -14.67 -24.67 22.22
C ARG A 320 -15.29 -23.57 21.34
N GLY A 321 -16.60 -23.38 21.37
CA GLY A 321 -17.28 -22.23 20.75
C GLY A 321 -17.29 -22.18 19.22
N LEU A 322 -16.84 -23.24 18.52
CA LEU A 322 -16.91 -23.34 17.06
C LEU A 322 -18.28 -23.89 16.62
N PRO A 323 -18.93 -23.31 15.58
CA PRO A 323 -20.20 -23.81 15.08
C PRO A 323 -20.07 -25.23 14.52
N ALA A 324 -20.99 -26.12 14.89
CA ALA A 324 -21.08 -27.48 14.36
C ALA A 324 -21.88 -27.51 13.05
N ARG A 325 -21.27 -27.02 11.97
CA ARG A 325 -21.86 -26.98 10.63
C ARG A 325 -20.82 -27.42 9.61
N TYR A 326 -21.22 -28.23 8.62
CA TYR A 326 -20.34 -28.55 7.51
C TYR A 326 -20.00 -27.31 6.68
N GLY A 327 -18.75 -27.22 6.23
CA GLY A 327 -18.24 -26.10 5.44
C GLY A 327 -16.73 -25.96 5.59
N LYS A 328 -16.15 -24.96 4.92
CA LYS A 328 -14.69 -24.73 4.85
C LYS A 328 -14.06 -24.43 6.22
N GLU A 329 -14.79 -23.73 7.08
CA GLU A 329 -14.35 -23.44 8.46
C GLU A 329 -14.25 -24.71 9.33
N ARG A 330 -14.85 -25.84 8.88
CA ARG A 330 -15.01 -27.11 9.60
C ARG A 330 -14.72 -28.32 8.71
N MET A 331 -13.62 -28.25 7.97
CA MET A 331 -13.15 -29.36 7.13
C MET A 331 -12.86 -30.64 7.95
N ASP A 332 -12.69 -30.53 9.28
CA ASP A 332 -12.57 -31.67 10.21
C ASP A 332 -13.86 -32.50 10.34
N LEU A 333 -15.02 -31.90 10.07
CA LEU A 333 -16.32 -32.58 10.03
C LEU A 333 -16.56 -33.16 8.64
N VAL A 334 -16.21 -32.42 7.58
CA VAL A 334 -16.32 -32.90 6.19
C VAL A 334 -15.42 -34.12 5.98
N LYS A 335 -14.19 -34.10 6.48
CA LYS A 335 -13.26 -35.25 6.44
C LYS A 335 -13.77 -36.49 7.20
N ARG A 336 -14.53 -36.28 8.28
CA ARG A 336 -15.10 -37.36 9.11
C ARG A 336 -16.28 -38.03 8.41
N ASP A 337 -17.24 -37.23 7.95
CA ASP A 337 -18.55 -37.72 7.52
C ASP A 337 -18.69 -37.87 6.00
N PHE A 338 -17.90 -37.11 5.23
CA PHE A 338 -17.95 -37.01 3.76
C PHE A 338 -16.54 -37.12 3.17
N ARG A 339 -15.84 -38.21 3.50
CA ARG A 339 -14.40 -38.35 3.22
C ARG A 339 -14.04 -38.19 1.73
N GLU A 340 -14.85 -38.73 0.82
CA GLU A 340 -14.64 -38.59 -0.63
C GLU A 340 -14.78 -37.15 -1.10
N ALA A 341 -15.76 -36.40 -0.58
CA ALA A 341 -15.92 -34.97 -0.86
C ALA A 341 -14.74 -34.15 -0.33
N PHE A 342 -14.25 -34.45 0.87
CA PHE A 342 -13.05 -33.83 1.43
C PHE A 342 -11.82 -34.11 0.54
N ASP A 343 -11.56 -35.36 0.17
CA ASP A 343 -10.41 -35.73 -0.65
C ASP A 343 -10.50 -35.10 -2.06
N ALA A 344 -11.69 -35.07 -2.68
CA ALA A 344 -11.92 -34.44 -3.97
C ALA A 344 -11.71 -32.91 -3.95
N TYR A 345 -12.20 -32.23 -2.91
CA TYR A 345 -12.00 -30.79 -2.71
C TYR A 345 -10.52 -30.46 -2.52
N ALA A 346 -9.84 -31.16 -1.61
CA ALA A 346 -8.44 -30.91 -1.25
C ALA A 346 -7.47 -31.17 -2.42
N PHE A 347 -7.75 -32.18 -3.27
CA PHE A 347 -6.96 -32.38 -4.49
C PHE A 347 -7.23 -31.31 -5.54
N ARG A 348 -8.50 -30.88 -5.72
CA ARG A 348 -8.85 -29.89 -6.75
C ARG A 348 -8.11 -28.57 -6.58
N ASP A 349 -7.87 -28.12 -5.35
CA ASP A 349 -7.12 -26.87 -5.13
C ASP A 349 -5.65 -26.98 -5.56
N SER A 350 -4.97 -28.09 -5.22
CA SER A 350 -3.64 -28.42 -5.75
C SER A 350 -3.61 -28.53 -7.28
N GLU A 351 -4.64 -29.13 -7.89
CA GLU A 351 -4.74 -29.24 -9.36
C GLU A 351 -4.89 -27.87 -10.03
N ILE A 352 -5.70 -26.96 -9.46
CA ILE A 352 -5.88 -25.60 -9.98
C ILE A 352 -4.58 -24.79 -9.84
N ALA A 353 -3.86 -24.93 -8.73
CA ALA A 353 -2.55 -24.30 -8.53
C ALA A 353 -1.52 -24.78 -9.57
N LEU A 354 -1.44 -26.10 -9.80
CA LEU A 354 -0.59 -26.70 -10.84
C LEU A 354 -0.96 -26.21 -12.25
N ALA A 355 -2.23 -26.36 -12.63
CA ALA A 355 -2.71 -25.98 -13.96
C ALA A 355 -2.47 -24.49 -14.25
N HIS A 356 -2.62 -23.62 -13.24
CA HIS A 356 -2.27 -22.20 -13.38
C HIS A 356 -0.77 -21.98 -13.53
N GLY A 357 0.05 -22.66 -12.72
CA GLY A 357 1.51 -22.61 -12.80
C GLY A 357 2.04 -23.00 -14.17
N LEU A 358 1.60 -24.15 -14.69
CA LEU A 358 1.92 -24.67 -16.02
C LEU A 358 1.47 -23.70 -17.12
N ARG A 359 0.24 -23.17 -17.04
CA ARG A 359 -0.25 -22.16 -17.98
C ARG A 359 0.61 -20.89 -17.94
N MET A 360 1.04 -20.45 -16.76
CA MET A 360 1.87 -19.26 -16.65
C MET A 360 3.31 -19.50 -17.14
N GLN A 361 3.85 -20.72 -17.00
CA GLN A 361 5.11 -21.12 -17.66
C GLN A 361 4.97 -21.10 -19.19
N ALA A 362 3.90 -21.70 -19.73
CA ALA A 362 3.61 -21.67 -21.17
C ALA A 362 3.45 -20.22 -21.66
N PHE A 363 2.68 -19.40 -20.95
CA PHE A 363 2.56 -17.96 -21.24
C PHE A 363 3.92 -17.24 -21.21
N ALA A 364 4.76 -17.48 -20.21
CA ALA A 364 6.08 -16.86 -20.13
C ALA A 364 6.97 -17.26 -21.32
N ARG A 365 6.95 -18.53 -21.73
CA ARG A 365 7.73 -19.05 -22.87
C ARG A 365 7.17 -18.56 -24.21
N ASP A 366 5.90 -18.87 -24.47
CA ASP A 366 5.27 -18.77 -25.79
C ASP A 366 4.75 -17.37 -26.11
N GLN A 367 4.36 -16.59 -25.09
CA GLN A 367 3.77 -15.25 -25.25
C GLN A 367 4.75 -14.12 -24.92
N LEU A 368 5.73 -14.37 -24.04
CA LEU A 368 6.72 -13.36 -23.61
C LEU A 368 8.18 -13.67 -24.04
N GLY A 369 8.48 -14.84 -24.61
CA GLY A 369 9.84 -15.23 -25.00
C GLY A 369 10.80 -15.42 -23.83
N LEU A 370 10.29 -15.75 -22.63
CA LEU A 370 11.08 -15.91 -21.41
C LEU A 370 11.43 -17.38 -21.15
N ARG A 371 12.72 -17.66 -20.90
CA ARG A 371 13.21 -19.01 -20.57
C ARG A 371 12.69 -19.54 -19.23
N GLU A 372 12.44 -18.65 -18.27
CA GLU A 372 11.88 -18.99 -16.96
C GLU A 372 10.70 -18.08 -16.62
N LEU A 373 9.69 -18.66 -15.96
CA LEU A 373 8.58 -17.92 -15.35
C LEU A 373 9.09 -17.02 -14.21
N PRO A 374 8.91 -15.68 -14.28
CA PRO A 374 9.14 -14.77 -13.16
C PRO A 374 8.11 -14.95 -12.03
N THR A 375 8.39 -14.41 -10.84
CA THR A 375 7.51 -14.58 -9.64
C THR A 375 6.35 -13.60 -9.54
N THR A 376 6.21 -12.65 -10.48
CA THR A 376 5.08 -11.69 -10.53
C THR A 376 4.80 -11.26 -11.97
N LEU A 377 3.56 -10.84 -12.27
CA LEU A 377 3.23 -10.17 -13.55
C LEU A 377 4.08 -8.90 -13.78
N ALA A 378 4.44 -8.18 -12.72
CA ALA A 378 5.34 -7.03 -12.83
C ALA A 378 6.76 -7.46 -13.27
N ALA A 379 7.30 -8.56 -12.72
CA ALA A 379 8.58 -9.09 -13.17
C ALA A 379 8.52 -9.62 -14.61
N CYS A 380 7.37 -10.13 -15.08
CA CYS A 380 7.12 -10.43 -16.48
C CYS A 380 7.19 -9.15 -17.35
N ALA A 381 6.51 -8.06 -16.95
CA ALA A 381 6.58 -6.78 -17.65
C ALA A 381 8.01 -6.22 -17.69
N ALA A 382 8.72 -6.24 -16.56
CA ALA A 382 10.13 -5.81 -16.47
C ALA A 382 11.05 -6.61 -17.40
N ALA A 383 10.82 -7.92 -17.50
CA ALA A 383 11.58 -8.78 -18.39
C ALA A 383 11.27 -8.51 -19.87
N LEU A 384 10.00 -8.28 -20.21
CA LEU A 384 9.58 -7.96 -21.56
C LEU A 384 10.15 -6.61 -22.03
N VAL A 385 10.03 -5.55 -21.21
CA VAL A 385 10.62 -4.22 -21.51
C VAL A 385 12.13 -4.34 -21.73
N ARG A 386 12.85 -5.06 -20.84
CA ARG A 386 14.30 -5.29 -20.98
C ARG A 386 14.65 -6.04 -22.27
N ASN A 387 13.90 -7.07 -22.63
CA ASN A 387 14.15 -7.82 -23.86
C ASN A 387 13.92 -6.94 -25.11
N LEU A 388 12.84 -6.14 -25.13
CA LEU A 388 12.52 -5.23 -26.25
C LEU A 388 13.50 -4.06 -26.39
N ALA A 389 14.16 -3.66 -25.29
CA ALA A 389 15.26 -2.70 -25.29
C ALA A 389 16.61 -3.30 -25.73
N GLY A 390 16.73 -4.62 -25.92
CA GLY A 390 17.98 -5.29 -26.27
C GLY A 390 18.88 -5.68 -25.08
N GLY A 391 18.36 -5.64 -23.85
CA GLY A 391 19.05 -6.12 -22.65
C GLY A 391 19.17 -5.10 -21.52
N SER A 392 19.86 -5.47 -20.44
CA SER A 392 19.98 -4.63 -19.23
C SER A 392 20.78 -3.34 -19.47
N ALA A 393 21.83 -3.39 -20.30
CA ALA A 393 22.70 -2.24 -20.53
C ALA A 393 22.06 -1.17 -21.44
N PRO A 394 21.47 -1.52 -22.61
CA PRO A 394 20.70 -0.55 -23.39
C PRO A 394 19.53 0.07 -22.61
N LEU A 395 18.77 -0.74 -21.87
CA LEU A 395 17.66 -0.25 -21.05
C LEU A 395 18.13 0.75 -19.99
N ALA A 396 19.23 0.46 -19.29
CA ALA A 396 19.79 1.36 -18.30
C ALA A 396 20.17 2.72 -18.92
N ALA A 397 20.85 2.70 -20.08
CA ALA A 397 21.22 3.91 -20.81
C ALA A 397 19.99 4.73 -21.24
N GLN A 398 18.92 4.08 -21.75
CA GLN A 398 17.68 4.76 -22.13
C GLN A 398 16.98 5.46 -20.96
N VAL A 399 17.10 4.94 -19.73
CA VAL A 399 16.51 5.54 -18.50
C VAL A 399 17.52 6.37 -17.68
N GLY A 400 18.65 6.77 -18.27
CA GLY A 400 19.62 7.68 -17.64
C GLY A 400 20.54 7.05 -16.61
N ARG A 401 20.69 5.73 -16.61
CA ARG A 401 21.45 4.99 -15.60
C ARG A 401 22.75 4.40 -16.16
N VAL A 402 23.77 4.35 -15.32
CA VAL A 402 25.12 3.89 -15.65
C VAL A 402 25.56 2.71 -14.77
N PHE A 403 26.51 1.92 -15.25
CA PHE A 403 27.08 0.78 -14.53
C PHE A 403 28.51 1.09 -14.09
N GLU A 404 28.70 1.44 -12.82
CA GLU A 404 30.03 1.71 -12.28
C GLU A 404 30.85 0.43 -12.04
N PRO A 405 32.17 0.45 -12.29
CA PRO A 405 33.08 -0.59 -11.84
C PRO A 405 33.28 -0.51 -10.33
N ARG A 406 32.96 -1.59 -9.61
CA ARG A 406 33.25 -1.73 -8.18
C ARG A 406 34.51 -2.57 -7.99
N THR A 407 35.47 -2.02 -7.26
CA THR A 407 36.60 -2.79 -6.76
C THR A 407 36.12 -3.61 -5.57
N TYR A 408 36.33 -4.93 -5.61
CA TYR A 408 36.10 -5.83 -4.49
C TYR A 408 37.39 -6.57 -4.18
N PHE A 409 37.62 -6.86 -2.90
CA PHE A 409 38.70 -7.71 -2.47
C PHE A 409 38.28 -9.17 -2.63
N ASN A 410 39.04 -9.95 -3.39
CA ASN A 410 38.85 -11.37 -3.52
C ASN A 410 39.66 -12.06 -2.41
N GLU A 411 39.03 -12.38 -1.29
CA GLU A 411 39.68 -13.01 -0.12
C GLU A 411 40.48 -14.26 -0.50
N ALA A 412 39.88 -15.16 -1.29
CA ALA A 412 40.50 -16.42 -1.73
C ALA A 412 41.74 -16.23 -2.62
N LYS A 413 41.89 -15.06 -3.27
CA LYS A 413 43.06 -14.72 -4.10
C LYS A 413 43.87 -13.53 -3.56
N ARG A 414 43.56 -13.06 -2.34
CA ARG A 414 44.10 -11.85 -1.67
C ARG A 414 44.35 -10.65 -2.59
N THR A 415 43.49 -10.45 -3.59
CA THR A 415 43.71 -9.47 -4.68
C THR A 415 42.48 -8.61 -4.90
N TYR A 416 42.69 -7.33 -5.24
CA TYR A 416 41.62 -6.47 -5.71
C TYR A 416 41.27 -6.81 -7.15
N ARG A 417 39.97 -6.99 -7.43
CA ARG A 417 39.46 -7.11 -8.80
C ARG A 417 38.38 -6.06 -9.02
N LYS A 418 38.40 -5.41 -10.18
CA LYS A 418 37.30 -4.57 -10.64
C LYS A 418 36.27 -5.50 -11.30
N LEU A 419 35.06 -5.57 -10.74
CA LEU A 419 33.89 -6.11 -11.42
C LEU A 419 32.95 -4.95 -11.72
N GLN A 420 32.33 -4.97 -12.90
CA GLN A 420 31.23 -4.06 -13.17
C GLN A 420 30.07 -4.37 -12.21
N SER A 421 29.47 -3.34 -11.62
CA SER A 421 28.30 -3.52 -10.75
C SER A 421 27.20 -4.29 -11.50
N HIS A 422 26.53 -5.24 -10.84
CA HIS A 422 25.35 -5.89 -11.42
C HIS A 422 24.08 -5.02 -11.34
N LYS A 423 24.12 -3.90 -10.60
CA LYS A 423 23.04 -2.93 -10.50
C LYS A 423 23.46 -1.60 -11.15
N PRO A 424 22.69 -1.05 -12.09
CA PRO A 424 22.92 0.29 -12.59
C PRO A 424 22.46 1.33 -11.55
N ILE A 425 23.13 2.47 -11.51
CA ILE A 425 22.79 3.63 -10.66
C ILE A 425 22.38 4.81 -11.53
N PRO A 426 21.69 5.84 -10.99
CA PRO A 426 21.47 7.09 -11.70
C PRO A 426 22.77 7.72 -12.23
N SER A 427 22.73 8.38 -13.39
CA SER A 427 23.86 9.20 -13.86
C SER A 427 24.12 10.38 -12.92
N PRO A 428 25.30 11.03 -12.98
CA PRO A 428 25.56 12.27 -12.25
C PRO A 428 24.51 13.35 -12.51
N GLY A 429 24.18 13.63 -13.78
CA GLY A 429 23.13 14.60 -14.15
C GLY A 429 21.75 14.25 -13.61
N GLN A 430 21.36 12.97 -13.66
CA GLN A 430 20.10 12.50 -13.07
C GLN A 430 20.08 12.65 -11.54
N SER A 431 21.22 12.39 -10.89
CA SER A 431 21.36 12.41 -9.43
C SER A 431 21.15 13.81 -8.83
N ILE A 432 21.64 14.86 -9.50
CA ILE A 432 21.52 16.26 -9.04
C ILE A 432 20.06 16.68 -8.84
N TYR A 433 19.18 16.26 -9.75
CA TYR A 433 17.77 16.69 -9.79
C TYR A 433 16.79 15.59 -9.33
N TYR A 434 17.29 14.42 -8.89
CA TYR A 434 16.49 13.23 -8.59
C TYR A 434 15.37 13.51 -7.57
N GLU A 435 15.69 14.16 -6.45
CA GLU A 435 14.70 14.49 -5.41
C GLU A 435 13.68 15.55 -5.87
N PHE A 436 14.07 16.46 -6.76
CA PHE A 436 13.13 17.45 -7.32
C PHE A 436 12.09 16.78 -8.22
N ALA A 437 12.53 15.92 -9.14
CA ALA A 437 11.64 15.12 -9.99
C ALA A 437 10.77 14.16 -9.15
N ARG A 438 11.33 13.55 -8.10
CA ARG A 438 10.60 12.73 -7.11
C ARG A 438 9.50 13.52 -6.39
N ASN A 439 9.75 14.78 -6.02
CA ASN A 439 8.74 15.64 -5.39
C ASN A 439 7.57 15.95 -6.33
N CYS A 440 7.85 16.10 -7.65
CA CYS A 440 6.83 16.25 -8.69
C CYS A 440 6.03 14.95 -8.97
N TYR A 441 6.45 13.79 -8.47
CA TYR A 441 5.75 12.52 -8.68
C TYR A 441 4.51 12.41 -7.78
N HIS A 442 3.33 12.73 -8.34
CA HIS A 442 2.03 12.55 -7.69
C HIS A 442 1.23 11.39 -8.30
N GLY A 443 0.19 10.93 -7.59
CA GLY A 443 -0.71 9.89 -8.09
C GLY A 443 -1.69 10.41 -9.16
N GLY A 444 -2.69 9.62 -9.52
CA GLY A 444 -3.79 10.09 -10.39
C GLY A 444 -4.70 11.11 -9.70
N ARG A 445 -5.40 11.95 -10.48
CA ARG A 445 -6.40 12.90 -9.99
C ARG A 445 -7.59 12.14 -9.40
N ASN A 446 -7.87 12.30 -8.12
CA ASN A 446 -8.89 11.53 -7.41
C ASN A 446 -9.70 12.47 -6.51
N GLU A 447 -10.89 12.86 -6.96
CA GLU A 447 -11.76 13.89 -6.36
C GLU A 447 -13.24 13.47 -6.36
N CYS A 448 -13.97 13.97 -5.35
CA CYS A 448 -15.42 13.84 -5.20
C CYS A 448 -16.04 15.23 -5.33
N PHE A 449 -16.74 15.48 -6.42
CA PHE A 449 -17.28 16.78 -6.80
C PHE A 449 -18.72 17.01 -6.31
N TYR A 450 -19.35 15.95 -5.81
CA TYR A 450 -20.74 15.93 -5.33
C TYR A 450 -20.85 15.01 -4.10
N HIS A 451 -21.79 15.27 -3.21
CA HIS A 451 -22.17 14.35 -2.13
C HIS A 451 -23.68 14.16 -2.07
N GLY A 452 -24.11 12.98 -1.62
CA GLY A 452 -25.53 12.63 -1.43
C GLY A 452 -26.12 11.89 -2.64
N PRO A 453 -27.46 11.68 -2.66
CA PRO A 453 -28.16 11.21 -3.84
C PRO A 453 -28.09 12.27 -4.96
N SER A 454 -27.77 11.84 -6.17
CA SER A 454 -27.84 12.67 -7.36
C SER A 454 -29.29 12.99 -7.74
N ASP A 455 -29.47 13.94 -8.65
CA ASP A 455 -30.73 14.09 -9.38
C ASP A 455 -30.99 12.86 -10.29
N ILE A 456 -32.25 12.68 -10.71
CA ILE A 456 -32.69 11.55 -11.53
C ILE A 456 -32.53 11.90 -13.02
N CYS A 457 -31.42 11.47 -13.61
CA CYS A 457 -31.04 11.73 -15.00
C CYS A 457 -30.05 10.64 -15.49
N PRO A 458 -29.73 10.56 -16.79
CA PRO A 458 -28.66 9.68 -17.27
C PRO A 458 -27.30 10.05 -16.67
N TRP A 459 -26.58 9.05 -16.15
CA TRP A 459 -25.21 9.19 -15.67
C TRP A 459 -24.27 8.25 -16.44
N TYR A 460 -23.16 8.78 -16.90
CA TYR A 460 -22.17 8.12 -17.76
C TYR A 460 -20.82 8.02 -17.03
N ASP A 461 -20.25 6.80 -17.00
CA ASP A 461 -18.92 6.52 -16.44
C ASP A 461 -17.92 6.32 -17.60
N PHE A 462 -17.16 7.37 -17.94
CA PHE A 462 -16.18 7.35 -19.03
C PHE A 462 -14.76 7.14 -18.48
N ASP A 463 -13.96 6.29 -19.15
CA ASP A 463 -12.53 6.08 -18.85
C ASP A 463 -11.67 6.54 -20.05
N LEU A 464 -10.47 7.05 -19.79
CA LEU A 464 -9.39 7.23 -20.77
C LEU A 464 -8.85 5.84 -21.18
N PRO A 465 -8.99 5.41 -22.44
CA PRO A 465 -8.61 4.08 -22.86
C PRO A 465 -7.09 3.90 -22.77
N ALA A 466 -6.69 2.96 -21.90
CA ALA A 466 -5.31 2.57 -21.64
C ALA A 466 -4.35 3.70 -21.17
N ALA A 467 -4.92 4.74 -20.52
CA ALA A 467 -4.29 5.97 -20.05
C ALA A 467 -2.76 5.93 -19.83
N TYR A 468 -2.29 5.24 -18.78
CA TYR A 468 -0.84 5.23 -18.47
C TYR A 468 0.00 4.59 -19.57
N THR A 469 -0.47 3.55 -20.26
CA THR A 469 0.31 2.96 -21.36
C THR A 469 0.40 3.87 -22.57
N THR A 470 -0.60 4.73 -22.80
CA THR A 470 -0.52 5.84 -23.77
C THR A 470 0.52 6.88 -23.33
N ALA A 471 0.50 7.30 -22.06
CA ALA A 471 1.48 8.26 -21.54
C ALA A 471 2.93 7.76 -21.65
N LEU A 472 3.17 6.45 -21.46
CA LEU A 472 4.51 5.87 -21.58
C LEU A 472 5.14 6.04 -22.97
N THR A 473 4.36 6.20 -24.05
CA THR A 473 4.92 6.24 -25.42
C THR A 473 5.35 7.64 -25.83
N ALA A 474 4.98 8.67 -25.07
CA ALA A 474 5.58 9.99 -25.21
C ALA A 474 7.04 10.02 -24.70
N LEU A 475 7.42 9.09 -23.81
CA LEU A 475 8.72 9.07 -23.15
C LEU A 475 9.86 8.69 -24.12
N ARG A 476 10.87 9.56 -24.18
CA ARG A 476 12.13 9.41 -24.92
C ARG A 476 13.33 9.33 -23.96
N PRO A 477 14.52 8.89 -24.40
CA PRO A 477 15.75 9.08 -23.63
C PRO A 477 15.96 10.56 -23.29
N ILE A 478 16.28 10.85 -22.03
CA ILE A 478 16.49 12.20 -21.52
C ILE A 478 17.99 12.52 -21.56
N ASP A 479 18.35 13.73 -21.95
CA ASP A 479 19.71 14.25 -21.88
C ASP A 479 19.93 14.99 -20.55
N TYR A 480 20.29 14.21 -19.53
CA TYR A 480 20.48 14.70 -18.15
C TYR A 480 21.68 15.64 -17.98
N ASP A 481 22.63 15.64 -18.92
CA ASP A 481 23.84 16.45 -18.84
C ASP A 481 23.60 17.88 -19.39
N ASN A 482 22.50 18.10 -20.10
CA ASN A 482 22.10 19.37 -20.71
C ASN A 482 20.80 19.97 -20.11
N ILE A 483 20.47 19.64 -18.85
CA ILE A 483 19.33 20.22 -18.13
C ILE A 483 19.53 21.74 -17.95
N ARG A 484 18.51 22.55 -18.28
CA ARG A 484 18.56 24.02 -18.20
C ARG A 484 17.49 24.55 -17.25
N PRO A 485 17.78 25.58 -16.43
CA PRO A 485 16.76 26.23 -15.63
C PRO A 485 15.73 26.92 -16.53
N GLU A 486 14.48 26.97 -16.10
CA GLU A 486 13.40 27.65 -16.80
C GLU A 486 12.45 28.30 -15.78
N PHE A 487 12.18 29.59 -15.97
CA PHE A 487 11.41 30.43 -15.04
C PHE A 487 10.17 31.06 -15.68
N ASP A 488 10.03 31.04 -17.01
CA ASP A 488 8.81 31.47 -17.69
C ASP A 488 7.76 30.34 -17.69
N PRO A 489 6.58 30.51 -17.08
CA PRO A 489 5.49 29.53 -17.17
C PRO A 489 5.04 29.24 -18.61
N ALA A 490 5.13 30.20 -19.53
CA ALA A 490 4.70 30.03 -20.92
C ALA A 490 5.66 29.15 -21.74
N ALA A 491 6.91 29.01 -21.29
CA ALA A 491 7.91 28.15 -21.93
C ALA A 491 7.69 26.64 -21.65
N TYR A 492 6.75 26.25 -20.79
CA TYR A 492 6.45 24.85 -20.45
C TYR A 492 5.40 24.25 -21.40
N GLY A 493 5.82 23.49 -22.41
CA GLY A 493 4.93 22.79 -23.35
C GLY A 493 4.47 21.41 -22.86
N ILE A 494 3.39 20.87 -23.43
CA ILE A 494 2.81 19.56 -23.03
C ILE A 494 3.85 18.43 -23.15
N GLY A 495 4.55 18.35 -24.29
CA GLY A 495 5.53 17.31 -24.60
C GLY A 495 6.93 17.51 -24.02
N ASP A 496 7.11 18.53 -23.18
CA ASP A 496 8.40 18.86 -22.56
C ASP A 496 8.63 18.10 -21.27
N MET A 497 9.88 17.67 -21.06
CA MET A 497 10.34 17.07 -19.80
C MET A 497 10.73 18.18 -18.81
N GLY A 498 9.73 19.01 -18.46
CA GLY A 498 9.87 20.17 -17.58
C GLY A 498 9.28 19.95 -16.18
N PHE A 499 9.93 20.54 -15.16
CA PHE A 499 9.61 20.41 -13.74
C PHE A 499 9.71 21.76 -13.04
N ALA A 500 8.77 22.07 -12.14
CA ALA A 500 8.82 23.30 -11.38
C ALA A 500 8.24 23.17 -9.97
N TRP A 501 8.81 23.95 -9.05
CA TRP A 501 8.16 24.43 -7.83
C TRP A 501 7.53 25.79 -8.16
N ILE A 502 6.22 25.90 -7.97
CA ILE A 502 5.44 27.08 -8.35
C ILE A 502 4.70 27.71 -7.16
N THR A 503 4.28 28.95 -7.34
CA THR A 503 3.07 29.50 -6.72
C THR A 503 2.02 29.72 -7.79
N PHE A 504 0.73 29.65 -7.45
CA PHE A 504 -0.34 29.85 -8.42
C PHE A 504 -1.61 30.46 -7.83
N GLU A 505 -2.38 31.14 -8.67
CA GLU A 505 -3.74 31.59 -8.40
C GLU A 505 -4.62 31.38 -9.63
N PHE A 506 -5.63 30.51 -9.54
CA PHE A 506 -6.70 30.38 -10.53
C PHE A 506 -7.73 31.52 -10.41
N PRO A 507 -8.40 31.92 -11.50
CA PRO A 507 -9.51 32.87 -11.45
C PRO A 507 -10.58 32.51 -10.41
N LEU A 508 -11.28 33.53 -9.90
CA LEU A 508 -12.45 33.31 -9.06
C LEU A 508 -13.53 32.54 -9.86
N GLY A 509 -14.13 31.53 -9.22
CA GLY A 509 -15.12 30.67 -9.88
C GLY A 509 -14.55 29.53 -10.73
N THR A 510 -13.22 29.31 -10.80
CA THR A 510 -12.66 28.13 -11.48
C THR A 510 -13.19 26.83 -10.86
N ARG A 511 -14.09 26.15 -11.56
CA ARG A 511 -14.79 24.96 -11.06
C ARG A 511 -13.87 23.78 -10.78
N PHE A 512 -12.83 23.56 -11.61
CA PHE A 512 -11.94 22.39 -11.50
C PHE A 512 -10.45 22.72 -11.66
N PRO A 513 -9.79 23.41 -10.71
CA PRO A 513 -8.35 23.69 -10.77
C PRO A 513 -7.52 22.44 -11.10
N CYS A 514 -6.49 22.57 -11.94
CA CYS A 514 -5.71 21.42 -12.42
C CYS A 514 -4.42 21.13 -11.64
N ILE A 515 -3.93 22.08 -10.84
CA ILE A 515 -2.69 21.91 -10.06
C ILE A 515 -2.93 21.04 -8.82
N PRO A 516 -2.23 19.89 -8.67
CA PRO A 516 -2.30 19.09 -7.45
C PRO A 516 -1.43 19.71 -6.34
N VAL A 517 -2.00 19.85 -5.15
CA VAL A 517 -1.26 20.18 -3.93
C VAL A 517 -1.35 19.01 -2.95
N ARG A 518 -0.23 18.66 -2.32
CA ARG A 518 -0.12 17.57 -1.36
C ARG A 518 -0.30 18.10 0.05
N THR A 519 -1.37 17.67 0.72
CA THR A 519 -1.60 17.95 2.14
C THR A 519 -0.54 17.29 3.04
N PRO A 520 -0.35 17.77 4.28
CA PRO A 520 0.45 17.07 5.29
C PRO A 520 -0.04 15.64 5.61
N SER A 521 -1.30 15.32 5.30
CA SER A 521 -1.88 13.99 5.42
C SER A 521 -1.66 13.08 4.19
N GLU A 522 -0.74 13.47 3.28
CA GLU A 522 -0.39 12.81 2.02
C GLU A 522 -1.53 12.70 0.98
N ALA A 523 -2.69 13.28 1.27
CA ALA A 523 -3.80 13.38 0.32
C ALA A 523 -3.56 14.50 -0.70
N LEU A 524 -3.89 14.23 -1.97
CA LEU A 524 -3.91 15.23 -3.03
C LEU A 524 -5.24 15.99 -3.05
N VAL A 525 -5.16 17.32 -3.11
CA VAL A 525 -6.27 18.27 -3.27
C VAL A 525 -5.93 19.24 -4.42
N PHE A 526 -6.93 19.95 -4.93
CA PHE A 526 -6.81 20.87 -6.07
C PHE A 526 -7.41 22.24 -5.68
N PRO A 527 -6.69 23.06 -4.89
CA PRO A 527 -7.17 24.35 -4.41
C PRO A 527 -7.10 25.43 -5.50
N ARG A 528 -7.71 26.60 -5.25
CA ARG A 528 -7.66 27.76 -6.15
C ARG A 528 -6.31 28.48 -6.09
N VAL A 529 -5.69 28.52 -4.90
CA VAL A 529 -4.43 29.21 -4.63
C VAL A 529 -3.41 28.24 -4.03
N GLY A 530 -2.15 28.38 -4.44
CA GLY A 530 -1.00 27.71 -3.83
C GLY A 530 0.10 28.71 -3.52
N HIS A 531 0.48 28.80 -2.25
CA HIS A 531 1.51 29.71 -1.75
C HIS A 531 2.89 29.04 -1.76
N LYS A 532 3.95 29.80 -1.41
CA LYS A 532 5.34 29.32 -1.52
C LYS A 532 5.61 28.21 -0.51
N GLU A 533 5.09 28.39 0.70
CA GLU A 533 5.09 27.47 1.83
C GLU A 533 4.39 26.13 1.55
N ASP A 534 3.43 26.09 0.61
CA ASP A 534 2.71 24.87 0.21
C ASP A 534 3.60 23.90 -0.61
N ARG A 535 4.79 24.36 -1.05
CA ARG A 535 5.79 23.56 -1.78
C ARG A 535 5.19 22.80 -2.97
N VAL A 536 4.51 23.53 -3.85
CA VAL A 536 3.78 22.98 -4.99
C VAL A 536 4.74 22.56 -6.11
N PHE A 537 5.06 21.26 -6.18
CA PHE A 537 5.89 20.66 -7.23
C PHE A 537 5.03 20.04 -8.33
N VAL A 538 5.23 20.41 -9.59
CA VAL A 538 4.46 19.96 -10.78
C VAL A 538 5.35 19.78 -12.01
N CYS A 539 4.81 19.13 -13.06
CA CYS A 539 5.48 18.99 -14.36
C CYS A 539 4.80 19.83 -15.45
N SER A 540 5.48 19.96 -16.58
CA SER A 540 5.09 20.75 -17.76
C SER A 540 3.61 20.65 -18.18
N PRO A 541 2.98 19.45 -18.29
CA PRO A 541 1.58 19.34 -18.71
C PRO A 541 0.58 20.07 -17.79
N GLU A 542 0.85 20.12 -16.48
CA GLU A 542 0.00 20.79 -15.50
C GLU A 542 0.18 22.31 -15.50
N ILE A 543 1.41 22.78 -15.74
CA ILE A 543 1.74 24.20 -15.89
C ILE A 543 1.06 24.75 -17.14
N PHE A 544 1.24 24.06 -18.27
CA PHE A 544 0.63 24.40 -19.56
C PHE A 544 -0.90 24.56 -19.45
N LEU A 545 -1.56 23.56 -18.84
CA LEU A 545 -3.01 23.61 -18.63
C LEU A 545 -3.42 24.74 -17.68
N ALA A 546 -2.69 24.96 -16.58
CA ALA A 546 -3.02 26.02 -15.63
C ALA A 546 -2.97 27.42 -16.27
N VAL A 547 -1.92 27.70 -17.06
CA VAL A 547 -1.80 28.95 -17.82
C VAL A 547 -2.95 29.10 -18.82
N ARG A 548 -3.30 28.02 -19.56
CA ARG A 548 -4.45 28.01 -20.50
C ARG A 548 -5.80 28.22 -19.79
N MET A 549 -5.94 27.77 -18.55
CA MET A 549 -7.10 28.03 -17.68
C MET A 549 -7.12 29.44 -17.06
N GLY A 550 -6.18 30.32 -17.45
CA GLY A 550 -6.10 31.70 -16.95
C GLY A 550 -5.47 31.82 -15.55
N ALA A 551 -4.80 30.79 -15.04
CA ALA A 551 -4.12 30.87 -13.77
C ALA A 551 -2.88 31.76 -13.85
N LYS A 552 -2.70 32.63 -12.86
CA LYS A 552 -1.43 33.32 -12.63
C LYS A 552 -0.47 32.31 -12.02
N VAL A 553 0.55 31.91 -12.77
CA VAL A 553 1.60 30.98 -12.31
C VAL A 553 2.91 31.74 -12.14
N THR A 554 3.68 31.42 -11.12
CA THR A 554 5.05 31.93 -10.95
C THR A 554 5.98 30.78 -10.61
N ILE A 555 7.02 30.60 -11.41
CA ILE A 555 8.03 29.57 -11.17
C ILE A 555 8.97 30.07 -10.06
N VAL A 556 8.97 29.39 -8.91
CA VAL A 556 9.89 29.68 -7.81
C VAL A 556 11.27 29.10 -8.12
N GLN A 557 11.29 27.86 -8.61
CA GLN A 557 12.42 27.23 -9.29
C GLN A 557 11.89 26.19 -10.29
N GLY A 558 12.55 26.05 -11.44
CA GLY A 558 12.17 25.05 -12.43
C GLY A 558 13.27 24.81 -13.44
N PHE A 559 13.13 23.71 -14.19
CA PHE A 559 14.07 23.31 -15.22
C PHE A 559 13.40 22.47 -16.30
N LYS A 560 14.02 22.44 -17.49
CA LYS A 560 13.66 21.58 -18.61
C LYS A 560 14.84 20.67 -18.94
N ALA A 561 14.57 19.37 -19.04
CA ALA A 561 15.53 18.39 -19.56
C ALA A 561 15.29 18.18 -21.06
N PRO A 562 16.29 18.37 -21.94
CA PRO A 562 16.11 18.07 -23.36
C PRO A 562 15.99 16.56 -23.60
N TRP A 563 15.33 16.21 -24.71
CA TRP A 563 15.28 14.83 -25.18
C TRP A 563 16.54 14.51 -25.97
N LYS A 564 17.20 13.39 -25.66
CA LYS A 564 18.45 12.97 -26.31
C LYS A 564 18.25 12.41 -27.71
N SER A 565 17.07 11.86 -27.98
CA SER A 565 16.65 11.35 -29.29
C SER A 565 15.12 11.28 -29.37
N GLU A 566 14.59 11.05 -30.58
CA GLU A 566 13.15 10.83 -30.80
C GLU A 566 12.69 9.37 -30.55
N GLU A 567 13.60 8.47 -30.13
CA GLU A 567 13.26 7.08 -29.84
C GLU A 567 12.24 6.98 -28.68
N ARG A 568 11.13 6.28 -28.89
CA ARG A 568 10.09 6.10 -27.86
C ARG A 568 10.32 4.80 -27.09
N ILE A 569 10.89 4.91 -25.88
CA ILE A 569 11.40 3.80 -25.06
C ILE A 569 10.37 2.67 -24.91
N PHE A 570 9.10 3.02 -24.64
CA PHE A 570 8.04 2.05 -24.36
C PHE A 570 7.12 1.77 -25.55
N GLU A 571 7.35 2.36 -26.74
CA GLU A 571 6.45 2.19 -27.90
C GLU A 571 6.34 0.72 -28.34
N LYS A 572 7.48 0.03 -28.49
CA LYS A 572 7.52 -1.41 -28.84
C LYS A 572 6.73 -2.27 -27.84
N PHE A 573 6.88 -1.99 -26.53
CA PHE A 573 6.18 -2.69 -25.45
C PHE A 573 4.68 -2.44 -25.50
N THR A 574 4.25 -1.18 -25.59
CA THR A 574 2.83 -0.81 -25.61
C THR A 574 2.12 -1.35 -26.86
N ARG A 575 2.76 -1.31 -28.04
CA ARG A 575 2.23 -1.92 -29.27
C ARG A 575 2.03 -3.43 -29.10
N LEU A 576 3.01 -4.14 -28.57
CA LEU A 576 2.90 -5.59 -28.31
C LEU A 576 1.74 -5.91 -27.35
N VAL A 577 1.62 -5.19 -26.23
CA VAL A 577 0.52 -5.37 -25.27
C VAL A 577 -0.84 -5.20 -25.94
N GLN A 578 -1.07 -4.16 -26.74
CA GLN A 578 -2.38 -3.95 -27.37
C GLN A 578 -2.65 -4.90 -28.54
N THR A 579 -1.64 -5.26 -29.34
CA THR A 579 -1.80 -6.28 -30.39
C THR A 579 -2.25 -7.61 -29.77
N ARG A 580 -1.61 -8.05 -28.69
CA ARG A 580 -2.05 -9.25 -27.95
C ARG A 580 -3.44 -9.09 -27.31
N ARG A 581 -3.82 -7.90 -26.84
CA ARG A 581 -5.20 -7.65 -26.35
C ARG A 581 -6.26 -7.63 -27.46
N ARG A 582 -5.88 -7.39 -28.72
CA ARG A 582 -6.77 -7.52 -29.90
C ARG A 582 -6.87 -8.98 -30.36
N GLU A 583 -5.77 -9.73 -30.34
CA GLU A 583 -5.76 -11.19 -30.59
C GLU A 583 -6.59 -11.96 -29.53
N PHE A 584 -6.58 -11.50 -28.29
CA PHE A 584 -7.34 -12.09 -27.18
C PHE A 584 -8.47 -11.14 -26.72
N PRO A 585 -9.57 -10.99 -27.48
CA PRO A 585 -10.66 -10.09 -27.11
C PRO A 585 -11.37 -10.53 -25.81
N LYS A 586 -12.01 -9.57 -25.13
CA LYS A 586 -12.51 -9.72 -23.75
C LYS A 586 -13.73 -10.66 -23.63
N ASP A 587 -14.52 -10.78 -24.68
CA ASP A 587 -15.69 -11.66 -24.81
C ASP A 587 -15.30 -13.15 -24.79
N ARG A 588 -14.30 -13.54 -25.60
CA ARG A 588 -13.85 -14.93 -25.75
C ARG A 588 -12.68 -15.31 -24.85
N HIS A 589 -11.73 -14.40 -24.67
CA HIS A 589 -10.46 -14.65 -23.99
C HIS A 589 -10.24 -13.71 -22.79
N ARG A 590 -11.33 -13.38 -22.07
CA ARG A 590 -11.37 -12.48 -20.91
C ARG A 590 -10.11 -12.52 -20.05
N ALA A 591 -9.74 -13.72 -19.59
CA ALA A 591 -8.64 -13.88 -18.65
C ALA A 591 -7.25 -13.59 -19.25
N THR A 592 -7.03 -13.92 -20.53
CA THR A 592 -5.79 -13.60 -21.25
C THR A 592 -5.74 -12.10 -21.57
N ASN A 593 -6.89 -11.45 -21.87
CA ASN A 593 -6.97 -9.99 -21.98
C ASN A 593 -6.64 -9.29 -20.65
N GLU A 594 -7.19 -9.78 -19.53
CA GLU A 594 -6.90 -9.27 -18.19
C GLU A 594 -5.41 -9.45 -17.81
N LEU A 595 -4.77 -10.58 -18.17
CA LEU A 595 -3.32 -10.78 -18.01
C LEU A 595 -2.49 -9.71 -18.76
N TRP A 596 -2.76 -9.51 -20.06
CA TRP A 596 -2.03 -8.52 -20.85
C TRP A 596 -2.28 -7.08 -20.38
N LYS A 597 -3.51 -6.77 -19.91
CA LYS A 597 -3.82 -5.47 -19.29
C LYS A 597 -2.96 -5.22 -18.04
N GLU A 598 -2.84 -6.21 -17.16
CA GLU A 598 -2.03 -6.10 -15.93
C GLU A 598 -0.53 -6.01 -16.21
N ILE A 599 -0.03 -6.72 -17.23
CA ILE A 599 1.35 -6.62 -17.70
C ILE A 599 1.64 -5.21 -18.22
N GLY A 600 0.77 -4.65 -19.06
CA GLY A 600 0.88 -3.27 -19.56
C GLY A 600 0.92 -2.25 -18.44
N ASN A 601 -0.04 -2.32 -17.51
CA ASN A 601 -0.11 -1.43 -16.35
C ASN A 601 1.10 -1.56 -15.40
N SER A 602 1.68 -2.76 -15.31
CA SER A 602 2.83 -3.02 -14.42
C SER A 602 4.10 -2.29 -14.84
N ALA A 603 4.31 -2.02 -16.14
CA ALA A 603 5.51 -1.29 -16.60
C ALA A 603 5.57 0.14 -16.02
N TYR A 604 4.45 0.86 -16.03
CA TYR A 604 4.32 2.15 -15.35
C TYR A 604 4.53 2.01 -13.82
N GLY A 605 3.92 0.98 -13.20
CA GLY A 605 4.09 0.74 -11.76
C GLY A 605 5.55 0.51 -11.33
N LEU A 606 6.40 0.03 -12.24
CA LEU A 606 7.83 -0.18 -12.00
C LEU A 606 8.69 1.09 -12.17
N LEU A 607 8.32 2.00 -13.09
CA LEU A 607 8.93 3.33 -13.21
C LEU A 607 8.78 4.15 -11.91
N ALA A 608 7.65 3.98 -11.22
CA ALA A 608 7.37 4.65 -9.95
C ALA A 608 7.84 3.88 -8.69
N GLN A 609 8.35 2.66 -8.83
CA GLN A 609 8.67 1.82 -7.66
C GLN A 609 9.78 2.44 -6.82
N GLY A 610 9.56 2.62 -5.52
CA GLY A 610 10.55 3.17 -4.59
C GLY A 610 10.66 4.70 -4.57
N LEU A 611 9.92 5.44 -5.40
CA LEU A 611 9.88 6.91 -5.36
C LEU A 611 9.11 7.49 -4.16
N ARG A 612 8.36 6.65 -3.44
CA ARG A 612 7.60 7.00 -2.23
C ARG A 612 8.05 6.10 -1.10
N ASP A 613 8.09 6.62 0.13
CA ASP A 613 8.63 6.00 1.35
C ASP A 613 7.75 4.86 1.91
N LYS A 614 7.42 3.92 1.04
CA LYS A 614 6.65 2.71 1.34
C LYS A 614 7.59 1.67 1.91
N ARG A 615 7.33 1.23 3.15
CA ARG A 615 8.07 0.12 3.76
C ARG A 615 7.40 -1.22 3.46
N VAL A 616 8.21 -2.25 3.20
CA VAL A 616 7.79 -3.65 3.02
C VAL A 616 8.43 -4.50 4.10
N PHE A 617 7.70 -5.48 4.63
CA PHE A 617 8.25 -6.44 5.58
C PHE A 617 9.13 -7.46 4.86
N ASP A 618 10.39 -7.56 5.26
CA ASP A 618 11.35 -8.54 4.75
C ASP A 618 11.48 -9.72 5.73
N PRO A 619 11.09 -10.95 5.34
CA PRO A 619 11.30 -12.16 6.14
C PRO A 619 12.76 -12.49 6.44
N LYS A 620 13.73 -12.06 5.61
CA LYS A 620 15.15 -12.36 5.87
C LYS A 620 15.65 -11.62 7.11
N THR A 621 15.34 -10.33 7.23
CA THR A 621 15.77 -9.48 8.35
C THR A 621 14.73 -9.31 9.46
N MET A 622 13.50 -9.81 9.27
CA MET A 622 12.37 -9.66 10.20
C MET A 622 12.00 -8.19 10.50
N ARG A 623 12.42 -7.26 9.64
CA ARG A 623 12.23 -5.80 9.79
C ARG A 623 11.47 -5.24 8.59
N GLY A 624 10.80 -4.10 8.79
CA GLY A 624 10.25 -3.33 7.68
C GLY A 624 11.36 -2.52 7.02
N GLN A 625 11.69 -2.80 5.76
CA GLN A 625 12.69 -2.08 4.97
C GLN A 625 12.01 -1.13 3.97
N PRO A 626 12.68 -0.05 3.50
CA PRO A 626 12.21 0.71 2.34
C PRO A 626 11.98 -0.20 1.11
N LEU A 627 11.01 0.15 0.27
CA LEU A 627 10.81 -0.52 -1.00
C LEU A 627 11.88 -0.05 -2.01
N GLU A 628 12.87 -0.90 -2.26
CA GLU A 628 13.94 -0.63 -3.21
C GLU A 628 13.43 -0.25 -4.62
N PRO A 629 14.11 0.67 -5.31
CA PRO A 629 13.87 0.96 -6.72
C PRO A 629 13.94 -0.30 -7.61
N SER A 630 13.13 -0.32 -8.66
CA SER A 630 13.22 -1.32 -9.72
C SER A 630 14.36 -0.99 -10.70
N ALA A 631 14.65 -1.91 -11.62
CA ALA A 631 15.56 -1.65 -12.73
C ALA A 631 15.05 -0.52 -13.67
N LEU A 632 13.74 -0.27 -13.69
CA LEU A 632 13.08 0.75 -14.49
C LEU A 632 12.82 2.07 -13.74
N THR A 633 13.05 2.15 -12.43
CA THR A 633 12.62 3.32 -11.65
C THR A 633 13.28 4.61 -12.15
N GLU A 634 12.48 5.57 -12.55
CA GLU A 634 12.96 6.83 -13.14
C GLU A 634 11.99 7.95 -12.76
N PRO A 635 12.36 8.89 -11.86
CA PRO A 635 11.43 9.88 -11.34
C PRO A 635 10.95 10.90 -12.38
N PHE A 636 11.75 11.27 -13.38
CA PHE A 636 11.36 12.28 -14.37
C PHE A 636 10.17 11.76 -15.21
N MET A 637 10.36 10.59 -15.81
CA MET A 637 9.38 9.86 -16.59
C MET A 637 8.14 9.49 -15.77
N ALA A 638 8.30 9.03 -14.53
CA ALA A 638 7.17 8.68 -13.66
C ALA A 638 6.33 9.91 -13.28
N ALA A 639 6.98 11.03 -12.93
CA ALA A 639 6.30 12.28 -12.62
C ALA A 639 5.59 12.86 -13.85
N TRP A 640 6.29 12.97 -14.99
CA TRP A 640 5.71 13.47 -16.25
C TRP A 640 4.53 12.62 -16.71
N ALA A 641 4.64 11.28 -16.72
CA ALA A 641 3.55 10.41 -17.19
C ALA A 641 2.29 10.49 -16.33
N THR A 642 2.43 10.75 -15.02
CA THR A 642 1.26 11.00 -14.16
C THR A 642 0.71 12.42 -14.28
N SER A 643 1.59 13.41 -14.43
CA SER A 643 1.22 14.82 -14.69
C SER A 643 0.41 14.93 -15.98
N PHE A 644 0.85 14.29 -17.05
CA PHE A 644 0.15 14.27 -18.32
C PHE A 644 -1.28 13.70 -18.20
N ILE A 645 -1.47 12.54 -17.55
CA ILE A 645 -2.82 11.98 -17.36
C ILE A 645 -3.69 12.84 -16.44
N ARG A 646 -3.12 13.49 -15.42
CA ARG A 646 -3.85 14.48 -14.60
C ARG A 646 -4.25 15.72 -15.40
N ALA A 647 -3.40 16.17 -16.33
CA ALA A 647 -3.68 17.30 -17.21
C ALA A 647 -4.76 16.94 -18.25
N VAL A 648 -4.70 15.78 -18.91
CA VAL A 648 -5.77 15.30 -19.83
C VAL A 648 -7.11 15.29 -19.10
N LEU A 649 -7.21 14.60 -17.95
CA LEU A 649 -8.44 14.56 -17.17
C LEU A 649 -8.84 15.94 -16.61
N GLY A 650 -7.87 16.83 -16.37
CA GLY A 650 -8.12 18.20 -15.95
C GLY A 650 -8.70 19.10 -17.05
N GLU A 651 -8.26 18.92 -18.30
CA GLU A 651 -8.79 19.64 -19.46
C GLU A 651 -10.23 19.18 -19.76
N ILE A 652 -10.48 17.86 -19.74
CA ILE A 652 -11.83 17.29 -19.87
C ILE A 652 -12.76 17.86 -18.79
N LEU A 653 -12.32 17.90 -17.53
CA LEU A 653 -13.09 18.48 -16.44
C LEU A 653 -13.37 19.97 -16.67
N ALA A 654 -12.35 20.76 -17.04
CA ALA A 654 -12.51 22.18 -17.33
C ALA A 654 -13.47 22.45 -18.51
N GLY A 655 -13.53 21.54 -19.48
CA GLY A 655 -14.44 21.56 -20.63
C GLY A 655 -15.86 21.04 -20.35
N VAL A 656 -16.18 20.54 -19.14
CA VAL A 656 -17.56 20.14 -18.81
C VAL A 656 -18.45 21.39 -18.73
N PRO A 657 -19.57 21.46 -19.47
CA PRO A 657 -20.44 22.63 -19.52
C PRO A 657 -20.97 23.06 -18.14
N SER A 658 -21.38 24.32 -18.02
CA SER A 658 -21.84 24.95 -16.77
C SER A 658 -23.03 24.23 -16.12
N TRP A 659 -23.98 23.75 -16.93
CA TRP A 659 -25.13 22.93 -16.49
C TRP A 659 -24.73 21.50 -16.12
N GLY A 660 -23.60 21.01 -16.63
CA GLY A 660 -23.12 19.65 -16.41
C GLY A 660 -22.57 19.45 -14.99
N THR A 661 -22.95 18.33 -14.38
CA THR A 661 -22.55 17.92 -13.04
C THR A 661 -21.62 16.71 -13.13
N VAL A 662 -20.43 16.84 -12.53
CA VAL A 662 -19.51 15.71 -12.29
C VAL A 662 -19.75 15.21 -10.87
N LEU A 663 -19.83 13.89 -10.66
CA LEU A 663 -19.90 13.31 -9.32
C LEU A 663 -18.50 13.00 -8.77
N THR A 664 -17.69 12.30 -9.56
CA THR A 664 -16.34 11.85 -9.17
C THR A 664 -15.42 11.78 -10.38
N ALA A 665 -14.13 12.03 -10.16
CA ALA A 665 -13.07 11.63 -11.08
C ALA A 665 -12.06 10.74 -10.35
N THR A 666 -11.64 9.64 -10.98
CA THR A 666 -10.79 8.62 -10.36
C THR A 666 -9.66 8.18 -11.28
N THR A 667 -8.52 8.84 -11.17
CA THR A 667 -7.27 8.65 -11.92
C THR A 667 -7.37 8.94 -13.40
N ASP A 668 -8.15 8.16 -14.12
CA ASP A 668 -8.26 8.08 -15.58
C ASP A 668 -9.72 8.04 -16.05
N GLY A 669 -10.71 8.07 -15.16
CA GLY A 669 -12.13 8.16 -15.51
C GLY A 669 -12.91 9.23 -14.76
N LEU A 670 -14.07 9.60 -15.31
CA LEU A 670 -15.02 10.56 -14.76
C LEU A 670 -16.47 10.05 -14.84
N LEU A 671 -17.26 10.37 -13.82
CA LEU A 671 -18.67 10.04 -13.70
C LEU A 671 -19.50 11.33 -13.77
N VAL A 672 -20.26 11.51 -14.85
CA VAL A 672 -20.85 12.79 -15.27
C VAL A 672 -22.24 12.59 -15.89
N ASN A 673 -23.11 13.61 -15.85
CA ASN A 673 -24.44 13.58 -16.52
C ASN A 673 -24.44 14.20 -17.92
N VAL A 674 -23.26 14.50 -18.48
CA VAL A 674 -23.09 15.08 -19.81
C VAL A 674 -22.78 13.94 -20.80
N PRO A 675 -23.52 13.83 -21.92
CA PRO A 675 -23.24 12.81 -22.93
C PRO A 675 -21.95 13.14 -23.70
N LEU A 676 -21.36 12.13 -24.34
CA LEU A 676 -19.99 12.21 -24.89
C LEU A 676 -19.84 13.27 -26.00
N ASP A 677 -20.87 13.45 -26.81
CA ASP A 677 -20.98 14.43 -27.89
C ASP A 677 -21.00 15.89 -27.40
N GLN A 678 -21.24 16.11 -26.11
CA GLN A 678 -21.30 17.43 -25.47
C GLN A 678 -20.13 17.69 -24.51
N LEU A 679 -19.12 16.82 -24.50
CA LEU A 679 -17.85 17.05 -23.81
C LEU A 679 -16.84 17.66 -24.78
N SER A 680 -16.19 18.77 -24.40
CA SER A 680 -15.04 19.30 -25.14
C SER A 680 -13.83 18.37 -24.92
N LEU A 681 -13.43 17.69 -25.99
CA LEU A 681 -12.30 16.75 -26.05
C LEU A 681 -11.24 17.19 -27.10
N ASP A 682 -11.44 18.37 -27.67
CA ASP A 682 -10.66 19.03 -28.73
C ASP A 682 -9.55 19.96 -28.19
N GLY A 683 -9.49 20.13 -26.86
CA GLY A 683 -8.41 20.86 -26.19
C GLY A 683 -7.02 20.28 -26.48
N PRO A 684 -5.96 21.11 -26.46
CA PRO A 684 -4.61 20.70 -26.89
C PRO A 684 -3.99 19.56 -26.07
N VAL A 685 -4.34 19.37 -24.79
CA VAL A 685 -3.82 18.25 -23.98
C VAL A 685 -4.52 16.95 -24.36
N CYS A 686 -5.83 17.00 -24.61
CA CYS A 686 -6.64 15.90 -25.13
C CYS A 686 -6.24 15.54 -26.57
N ALA A 687 -5.99 16.53 -27.42
CA ALA A 687 -5.45 16.35 -28.77
C ALA A 687 -4.10 15.63 -28.74
N TYR A 688 -3.16 16.05 -27.88
CA TYR A 688 -1.87 15.37 -27.74
C TYR A 688 -2.01 13.92 -27.24
N PHE A 689 -2.99 13.65 -26.36
CA PHE A 689 -3.32 12.27 -25.96
C PHE A 689 -3.90 11.46 -27.13
N ALA A 690 -4.78 12.06 -27.93
CA ALA A 690 -5.35 11.44 -29.12
C ALA A 690 -4.29 11.18 -30.21
N ASP A 691 -3.32 12.09 -30.42
CA ASP A 691 -2.19 11.92 -31.34
C ASP A 691 -1.30 10.73 -30.96
N LEU A 692 -0.99 10.59 -29.66
CA LEU A 692 -0.25 9.43 -29.14
C LEU A 692 -1.03 8.13 -29.37
N ARG A 693 -2.36 8.15 -29.20
CA ARG A 693 -3.22 6.99 -29.44
C ARG A 693 -3.36 6.64 -30.91
N GLU A 694 -3.49 7.63 -31.79
CA GLU A 694 -3.53 7.47 -33.23
C GLU A 694 -2.24 6.83 -33.73
N ARG A 695 -1.08 7.38 -33.33
CA ARG A 695 0.25 6.82 -33.63
C ARG A 695 0.36 5.34 -33.22
N LEU A 696 -0.09 4.97 -32.02
CA LEU A 696 0.08 3.62 -31.48
C LEU A 696 -0.95 2.59 -31.97
N PHE A 697 -2.20 3.03 -32.08
CA PHE A 697 -3.36 2.15 -32.12
C PHE A 697 -4.18 2.32 -33.41
N GLY A 698 -3.95 3.38 -34.19
CA GLY A 698 -4.73 3.75 -35.36
C GLY A 698 -6.09 4.37 -35.02
N ALA A 699 -6.29 4.79 -33.77
CA ALA A 699 -7.57 5.29 -33.26
C ALA A 699 -7.37 6.61 -32.48
N ARG A 700 -7.90 7.70 -33.03
CA ARG A 700 -7.85 9.06 -32.47
C ARG A 700 -9.03 9.30 -31.50
N GLU A 701 -9.02 8.57 -30.38
CA GLU A 701 -10.05 8.66 -29.33
C GLU A 701 -9.46 9.16 -28.00
N VAL A 702 -10.19 10.02 -27.27
CA VAL A 702 -9.77 10.54 -25.95
C VAL A 702 -10.41 9.74 -24.81
N LEU A 703 -11.72 9.52 -24.86
CA LEU A 703 -12.47 8.67 -23.93
C LEU A 703 -12.99 7.43 -24.67
N ASP A 704 -13.24 6.34 -23.93
CA ASP A 704 -13.92 5.15 -24.48
C ASP A 704 -15.36 5.55 -24.91
N PRO A 705 -15.76 5.33 -26.18
CA PRO A 705 -17.08 5.73 -26.66
C PRO A 705 -18.23 4.94 -26.02
N THR A 706 -17.95 3.79 -25.39
CA THR A 706 -18.95 3.04 -24.63
C THR A 706 -18.81 3.32 -23.13
N PRO A 707 -19.80 3.95 -22.47
CA PRO A 707 -19.80 4.14 -21.03
C PRO A 707 -19.63 2.80 -20.30
N LYS A 708 -18.68 2.76 -19.36
CA LYS A 708 -18.31 1.59 -18.56
C LYS A 708 -19.47 1.09 -17.70
N HIS A 709 -20.30 2.01 -17.23
CA HIS A 709 -21.53 1.79 -16.47
C HIS A 709 -22.53 2.89 -16.80
N GLY A 710 -23.80 2.65 -16.51
CA GLY A 710 -24.90 3.61 -16.64
C GLY A 710 -25.84 3.56 -15.45
N ALA A 711 -26.32 4.71 -15.00
CA ALA A 711 -27.28 4.82 -13.90
C ALA A 711 -28.32 5.93 -14.15
N ARG A 712 -29.47 5.82 -13.48
CA ARG A 712 -30.52 6.86 -13.44
C ARG A 712 -30.43 7.71 -12.17
N GLN A 713 -29.89 7.17 -11.08
CA GLN A 713 -29.60 7.91 -9.86
C GLN A 713 -28.49 7.21 -9.09
N LEU A 714 -27.53 7.98 -8.59
CA LEU A 714 -26.38 7.51 -7.83
C LEU A 714 -26.39 8.13 -6.43
N ILE A 715 -25.65 7.52 -5.49
CA ILE A 715 -25.27 8.14 -4.22
C ILE A 715 -23.76 8.27 -4.26
N SER A 716 -23.25 9.49 -4.28
CA SER A 716 -21.82 9.77 -4.10
C SER A 716 -21.56 10.09 -2.64
N VAL A 717 -20.64 9.36 -2.00
CA VAL A 717 -20.27 9.61 -0.61
C VAL A 717 -18.91 10.30 -0.54
N ALA A 718 -17.92 9.74 -1.22
CA ALA A 718 -16.53 10.20 -1.27
C ALA A 718 -15.82 9.59 -2.49
N VAL A 719 -14.55 9.96 -2.73
CA VAL A 719 -13.70 9.34 -3.76
C VAL A 719 -13.79 7.80 -3.68
N ARG A 720 -14.06 7.16 -4.82
CA ARG A 720 -14.22 5.70 -4.97
C ARG A 720 -15.28 5.08 -4.04
N THR A 721 -16.27 5.88 -3.63
CA THR A 721 -17.38 5.45 -2.78
C THR A 721 -18.69 6.01 -3.35
N THR A 722 -19.14 5.39 -4.43
CA THR A 722 -20.31 5.79 -5.22
C THR A 722 -21.10 4.54 -5.60
N PHE A 723 -22.42 4.53 -5.36
CA PHE A 723 -23.27 3.35 -5.58
C PHE A 723 -24.65 3.70 -6.14
N THR A 724 -25.28 2.76 -6.86
CA THR A 724 -26.52 2.98 -7.61
C THR A 724 -27.77 2.97 -6.73
N ALA A 725 -28.54 4.06 -6.80
CA ALA A 725 -29.87 4.17 -6.22
C ALA A 725 -30.98 3.73 -7.19
N LEU A 726 -30.89 4.20 -8.44
CA LEU A 726 -31.74 3.79 -9.56
C LEU A 726 -30.86 3.38 -10.74
N LYS A 727 -31.05 2.14 -11.20
CA LYS A 727 -30.29 1.53 -12.30
C LYS A 727 -30.74 2.11 -13.65
N ALA A 728 -29.86 2.15 -14.64
CA ALA A 728 -30.23 2.32 -16.04
C ALA A 728 -30.39 0.94 -16.71
N ASP A 729 -31.32 0.83 -17.65
CA ASP A 729 -31.56 -0.42 -18.38
C ASP A 729 -30.35 -0.81 -19.22
N GLY A 730 -30.07 -2.12 -19.33
CA GLY A 730 -28.93 -2.65 -20.09
C GLY A 730 -27.54 -2.57 -19.41
N PHE A 731 -27.35 -1.73 -18.39
CA PHE A 731 -26.04 -1.57 -17.72
C PHE A 731 -25.86 -2.45 -16.48
N GLU A 732 -24.64 -2.54 -15.93
CA GLU A 732 -24.38 -3.01 -14.56
C GLU A 732 -24.44 -1.83 -13.57
N PRO A 733 -24.84 -2.04 -12.30
CA PRO A 733 -24.88 -0.96 -11.31
C PRO A 733 -23.46 -0.51 -10.94
N VAL A 734 -23.24 0.81 -10.95
CA VAL A 734 -22.06 1.43 -10.32
C VAL A 734 -22.04 1.02 -8.84
N CYS A 735 -20.97 0.36 -8.38
CA CYS A 735 -20.83 -0.07 -6.99
C CYS A 735 -19.38 0.04 -6.50
N ALA A 736 -18.91 1.28 -6.30
CA ALA A 736 -17.65 1.57 -5.63
C ALA A 736 -17.86 1.66 -4.11
N LYS A 737 -17.21 0.76 -3.37
CA LYS A 737 -17.53 0.45 -1.96
C LYS A 737 -16.63 1.16 -0.93
N GLY A 738 -15.68 2.00 -1.39
CA GLY A 738 -14.66 2.58 -0.53
C GLY A 738 -13.84 1.51 0.19
N SER A 739 -13.76 1.61 1.52
CA SER A 739 -13.14 0.60 2.41
C SER A 739 -14.08 -0.51 2.87
N VAL A 740 -15.38 -0.42 2.56
CA VAL A 740 -16.39 -1.37 3.04
C VAL A 740 -16.29 -2.69 2.27
N LYS A 741 -16.35 -3.80 3.01
CA LYS A 741 -16.51 -5.15 2.47
C LYS A 741 -17.92 -5.65 2.84
N PRO A 742 -18.87 -5.71 1.90
CA PRO A 742 -20.17 -6.33 2.15
C PRO A 742 -20.01 -7.81 2.56
N PRO A 743 -20.75 -8.31 3.56
CA PRO A 743 -20.82 -9.72 3.92
C PRO A 743 -21.77 -10.47 2.97
N THR A 744 -21.46 -10.43 1.68
CA THR A 744 -22.23 -11.09 0.61
C THR A 744 -21.29 -11.87 -0.29
N ARG A 745 -21.81 -12.85 -1.05
CA ARG A 745 -21.11 -13.35 -2.25
C ARG A 745 -20.80 -12.16 -3.18
N SER A 746 -19.77 -12.29 -4.03
CA SER A 746 -19.29 -11.25 -4.94
C SER A 746 -20.25 -11.01 -6.13
N ASP A 747 -21.47 -10.56 -5.83
CA ASP A 747 -22.52 -10.12 -6.76
C ASP A 747 -22.62 -8.58 -6.68
N PRO A 748 -22.34 -7.82 -7.76
CA PRO A 748 -22.48 -6.37 -7.79
C PRO A 748 -23.85 -5.87 -7.31
N SER A 749 -24.93 -6.62 -7.58
CA SER A 749 -26.28 -6.26 -7.17
C SER A 749 -26.51 -6.43 -5.66
N ALA A 750 -26.05 -7.53 -5.06
CA ALA A 750 -26.12 -7.75 -3.61
C ALA A 750 -25.24 -6.77 -2.84
N GLU A 751 -24.03 -6.51 -3.33
CA GLU A 751 -23.11 -5.52 -2.77
C GLU A 751 -23.72 -4.11 -2.81
N ASN A 752 -24.33 -3.73 -3.94
CA ASN A 752 -25.02 -2.45 -4.08
C ASN A 752 -26.21 -2.33 -3.10
N ARG A 753 -27.03 -3.39 -2.98
CA ARG A 753 -28.12 -3.46 -1.98
C ARG A 753 -27.60 -3.37 -0.53
N PHE A 754 -26.41 -3.89 -0.24
CA PHE A 754 -25.79 -3.74 1.08
C PHE A 754 -25.35 -2.30 1.32
N MET A 755 -24.61 -1.68 0.40
CA MET A 755 -24.16 -0.28 0.52
C MET A 755 -25.33 0.70 0.68
N LEU A 756 -26.42 0.51 -0.08
CA LEU A 756 -27.64 1.32 0.03
C LEU A 756 -28.28 1.20 1.43
N ARG A 757 -28.36 -0.01 1.99
CA ARG A 757 -28.87 -0.22 3.38
C ARG A 757 -27.95 0.41 4.42
N LEU A 758 -26.63 0.25 4.26
CA LEU A 758 -25.63 0.82 5.15
C LEU A 758 -25.73 2.35 5.20
N TYR A 759 -25.76 2.99 4.03
CA TYR A 759 -25.92 4.45 3.90
C TYR A 759 -27.23 4.96 4.50
N LEU A 760 -28.35 4.29 4.25
CA LEU A 760 -29.65 4.64 4.84
C LEU A 760 -29.64 4.54 6.37
N GLY A 761 -28.87 3.60 6.93
CA GLY A 761 -28.74 3.34 8.36
C GLY A 761 -27.74 4.22 9.11
N LEU A 762 -26.78 4.87 8.43
CA LEU A 762 -25.61 5.56 9.00
C LEU A 762 -25.88 6.34 10.30
N ARG A 763 -25.28 5.94 11.43
CA ARG A 763 -25.32 6.69 12.69
C ARG A 763 -23.90 7.02 13.18
N PRO A 764 -23.72 8.05 14.03
CA PRO A 764 -22.45 8.31 14.70
C PRO A 764 -21.94 7.06 15.43
N GLY A 765 -20.62 6.88 15.48
CA GLY A 765 -19.99 5.76 16.18
C GLY A 765 -20.23 4.37 15.56
N MET A 766 -20.94 4.25 14.43
CA MET A 766 -21.10 2.95 13.75
C MET A 766 -19.75 2.31 13.46
N THR A 767 -19.69 0.99 13.64
CA THR A 767 -18.55 0.16 13.30
C THR A 767 -18.91 -0.86 12.23
N VAL A 768 -17.89 -1.36 11.56
CA VAL A 768 -17.94 -2.51 10.67
C VAL A 768 -16.92 -3.53 11.15
N VAL A 769 -17.34 -4.79 11.23
CA VAL A 769 -16.44 -5.92 11.47
C VAL A 769 -15.79 -6.28 10.13
N HIS A 770 -14.47 -6.38 10.14
CA HIS A 770 -13.72 -6.90 9.01
C HIS A 770 -12.91 -8.10 9.45
N GLU A 771 -13.25 -9.26 8.92
CA GLU A 771 -12.33 -10.39 8.87
C GLU A 771 -11.14 -10.05 7.96
N GLN A 772 -9.96 -10.32 8.48
CA GLN A 772 -8.71 -10.31 7.74
C GLN A 772 -7.78 -11.37 8.34
N LEU A 773 -6.95 -11.99 7.50
CA LEU A 773 -5.88 -12.85 7.99
C LEU A 773 -4.82 -12.03 8.72
N ILE A 774 -4.14 -12.64 9.70
CA ILE A 774 -2.98 -12.02 10.35
C ILE A 774 -1.92 -11.57 9.34
N SER A 775 -1.26 -10.45 9.65
CA SER A 775 -0.27 -9.84 8.75
C SER A 775 0.97 -10.74 8.61
N ALA A 776 1.69 -10.65 7.48
CA ALA A 776 2.91 -11.44 7.28
C ALA A 776 3.99 -11.13 8.35
N ARG A 777 4.03 -9.88 8.84
CA ARG A 777 4.87 -9.50 9.97
C ARG A 777 4.46 -10.24 11.25
N GLU A 778 3.18 -10.20 11.59
CA GLU A 778 2.63 -10.84 12.79
C GLU A 778 2.82 -12.36 12.77
N GLN A 779 2.47 -13.02 11.66
CA GLN A 779 2.65 -14.45 11.44
C GLN A 779 4.12 -14.87 11.60
N LEU A 780 5.04 -14.24 10.87
CA LEU A 780 6.44 -14.65 10.84
C LEU A 780 7.21 -14.26 12.11
N THR A 781 6.86 -13.13 12.74
CA THR A 781 7.50 -12.68 14.00
C THR A 781 7.03 -13.49 15.20
N ARG A 782 5.74 -13.84 15.30
CA ARG A 782 5.20 -14.65 16.42
C ARG A 782 5.26 -16.16 16.19
N GLU A 783 5.64 -16.61 15.00
CA GLU A 783 5.56 -18.01 14.57
C GLU A 783 4.16 -18.63 14.73
N ALA A 784 3.14 -17.80 14.55
CA ALA A 784 1.74 -18.17 14.69
C ALA A 784 1.21 -18.72 13.36
N ASP A 785 0.39 -19.77 13.43
CA ASP A 785 -0.30 -20.30 12.25
C ASP A 785 -1.23 -19.25 11.62
N LEU A 786 -1.52 -19.44 10.33
CA LEU A 786 -2.38 -18.54 9.59
C LEU A 786 -3.84 -18.66 10.06
N HIS A 787 -4.33 -17.64 10.76
CA HIS A 787 -5.73 -17.54 11.19
C HIS A 787 -6.37 -16.21 10.77
N GLY A 788 -7.70 -16.21 10.72
CA GLY A 788 -8.51 -15.00 10.61
C GLY A 788 -8.56 -14.26 11.95
N ILE A 789 -8.56 -12.93 11.88
CA ILE A 789 -8.90 -12.06 13.00
C ILE A 789 -10.04 -11.14 12.58
N GLU A 790 -11.09 -11.09 13.39
CA GLU A 790 -12.08 -10.03 13.30
C GLU A 790 -11.46 -8.74 13.82
N ARG A 791 -11.56 -7.66 13.05
CA ARG A 791 -11.28 -6.31 13.53
C ARG A 791 -12.48 -5.41 13.30
N THR A 792 -13.17 -5.10 14.39
CA THR A 792 -14.11 -3.98 14.47
C THR A 792 -13.37 -2.68 14.19
N ARG A 793 -13.86 -1.89 13.24
CA ARG A 793 -13.35 -0.56 12.91
C ARG A 793 -14.49 0.42 12.78
N THR A 794 -14.26 1.69 13.12
CA THR A 794 -15.22 2.77 12.85
C THR A 794 -15.52 2.86 11.35
N LEU A 795 -16.80 2.99 11.01
CA LEU A 795 -17.28 3.10 9.64
C LEU A 795 -17.01 4.49 9.07
N ASN A 796 -15.96 4.60 8.25
CA ASN A 796 -15.64 5.84 7.53
C ASN A 796 -16.40 5.93 6.20
N LEU A 797 -17.73 5.99 6.26
CA LEU A 797 -18.62 6.22 5.10
C LEU A 797 -19.17 7.66 5.15
N ARG A 798 -18.28 8.62 4.89
CA ARG A 798 -18.53 10.07 4.94
C ARG A 798 -17.78 10.79 3.82
N TYR A 799 -18.17 12.02 3.52
CA TYR A 799 -17.46 12.90 2.58
C TYR A 799 -15.99 13.11 3.00
N ASP A 800 -15.09 13.20 2.02
CA ASP A 800 -13.64 13.24 2.24
C ASP A 800 -13.05 14.67 2.39
N PHE A 801 -13.88 15.70 2.15
CA PHE A 801 -13.52 17.11 2.25
C PHE A 801 -12.30 17.53 1.41
N LYS A 802 -11.99 16.81 0.33
CA LYS A 802 -11.01 17.27 -0.67
C LYS A 802 -11.45 18.53 -1.41
N ARG A 803 -12.75 18.84 -1.40
CA ARG A 803 -13.38 20.02 -1.99
C ARG A 803 -14.37 20.64 -1.01
N ARG A 804 -14.69 21.92 -1.17
CA ARG A 804 -15.58 22.67 -0.28
C ARG A 804 -17.04 22.36 -0.62
N PRO A 805 -17.86 21.86 0.33
CA PRO A 805 -19.31 21.75 0.12
C PRO A 805 -19.96 23.10 -0.17
N VAL A 806 -20.86 23.17 -1.17
CA VAL A 806 -21.67 24.34 -1.50
C VAL A 806 -23.05 23.93 -2.03
N ARG A 807 -24.02 24.85 -2.02
CA ARG A 807 -25.40 24.62 -2.52
C ARG A 807 -26.07 23.36 -1.93
N PRO A 808 -26.11 23.22 -0.59
CA PRO A 808 -26.76 22.10 0.10
C PRO A 808 -28.26 22.06 -0.18
N ARG A 809 -28.80 20.85 -0.40
CA ARG A 809 -30.23 20.62 -0.70
C ARG A 809 -30.68 19.23 -0.25
N MET A 810 -31.97 19.08 0.06
CA MET A 810 -32.57 17.76 0.29
C MET A 810 -32.96 17.12 -1.04
N VAL A 811 -32.46 15.92 -1.33
CA VAL A 811 -32.76 15.16 -2.55
C VAL A 811 -33.47 13.85 -2.21
N ARG A 812 -34.51 13.53 -3.00
CA ARG A 812 -35.29 12.30 -2.88
C ARG A 812 -34.51 11.10 -3.40
N LEU A 813 -34.16 10.18 -2.49
CA LEU A 813 -33.43 8.97 -2.84
C LEU A 813 -34.38 7.87 -3.35
N GLY A 814 -34.54 7.76 -4.67
CA GLY A 814 -35.49 6.86 -5.33
C GLY A 814 -36.91 7.02 -4.75
N ARG A 815 -37.59 5.91 -4.48
CA ARG A 815 -38.90 5.91 -3.75
C ARG A 815 -38.75 5.86 -2.22
N ARG A 816 -37.63 6.33 -1.65
CA ARG A 816 -37.30 6.22 -0.20
C ARG A 816 -37.34 7.60 0.48
N LYS A 817 -36.55 7.77 1.55
CA LYS A 817 -36.46 9.01 2.33
C LYS A 817 -35.54 10.03 1.65
N ASP A 818 -35.80 11.30 1.89
CA ASP A 818 -34.90 12.39 1.51
C ASP A 818 -33.57 12.30 2.26
N ARG A 819 -32.51 12.79 1.61
CA ARG A 819 -31.15 12.89 2.16
C ARG A 819 -30.52 14.20 1.70
N ILE A 820 -29.67 14.76 2.54
CA ILE A 820 -28.82 15.89 2.17
C ILE A 820 -27.90 15.52 1.00
N ALA A 821 -27.79 16.44 0.06
CA ALA A 821 -26.83 16.45 -1.03
C ALA A 821 -26.22 17.85 -1.19
N TRP A 822 -25.06 17.95 -1.82
CA TRP A 822 -24.42 19.23 -2.13
C TRP A 822 -23.47 19.10 -3.33
N ASP A 823 -23.32 20.23 -4.03
CA ASP A 823 -22.27 20.41 -5.03
C ASP A 823 -20.96 20.83 -4.33
N THR A 824 -19.86 21.00 -5.06
CA THR A 824 -18.57 21.38 -4.43
C THR A 824 -17.77 22.39 -5.26
N ASP A 825 -17.13 23.32 -4.55
CA ASP A 825 -16.15 24.25 -5.09
C ASP A 825 -14.73 23.85 -4.67
N ALA A 826 -13.73 24.45 -5.32
CA ALA A 826 -12.35 24.31 -4.86
C ALA A 826 -12.19 24.97 -3.48
N TRP A 827 -11.33 24.40 -2.62
CA TRP A 827 -10.86 25.12 -1.44
C TRP A 827 -9.98 26.29 -1.88
N GLU A 828 -9.97 27.38 -1.11
CA GLU A 828 -9.12 28.53 -1.42
C GLU A 828 -7.63 28.14 -1.37
N SER A 829 -7.24 27.44 -0.30
CA SER A 829 -5.86 26.94 -0.08
C SER A 829 -5.85 25.51 0.46
N VAL A 830 -4.69 24.86 0.42
CA VAL A 830 -4.48 23.52 1.03
C VAL A 830 -4.66 23.54 2.55
N GLU A 831 -4.31 24.64 3.21
CA GLU A 831 -4.50 24.82 4.66
C GLU A 831 -5.98 24.73 5.03
N GLN A 832 -6.85 25.43 4.29
CA GLN A 832 -8.30 25.42 4.52
C GLN A 832 -8.90 24.00 4.32
N ALA A 833 -8.43 23.28 3.29
CA ALA A 833 -8.85 21.92 3.00
C ALA A 833 -8.49 20.95 4.15
N GLU A 834 -7.23 20.98 4.61
CA GLU A 834 -6.76 20.14 5.71
C GLU A 834 -7.44 20.51 7.04
N PHE A 835 -7.70 21.80 7.28
CA PHE A 835 -8.46 22.26 8.45
C PHE A 835 -9.89 21.71 8.46
N ALA A 836 -10.61 21.77 7.32
CA ALA A 836 -11.95 21.18 7.19
C ALA A 836 -11.92 19.67 7.47
N ARG A 837 -10.97 18.95 6.87
CA ARG A 837 -10.76 17.50 7.04
C ARG A 837 -10.50 17.10 8.49
N VAL A 838 -9.76 17.90 9.26
CA VAL A 838 -9.51 17.65 10.70
C VAL A 838 -10.74 18.03 11.54
N ARG A 839 -11.45 19.09 11.19
CA ARG A 839 -12.58 19.60 11.97
C ARG A 839 -13.82 18.72 11.90
N VAL A 840 -14.11 18.09 10.77
CA VAL A 840 -15.32 17.24 10.63
C VAL A 840 -15.29 16.01 11.53
N ASP A 841 -14.10 15.48 11.81
CA ASP A 841 -13.91 14.34 12.71
C ASP A 841 -14.21 14.71 14.17
N GLY A 842 -13.76 15.90 14.59
CA GLY A 842 -14.13 16.47 15.88
C GLY A 842 -15.64 16.76 15.97
N TRP A 843 -16.19 17.47 14.98
CA TRP A 843 -17.61 17.80 14.91
C TRP A 843 -18.52 16.57 15.00
N SER A 844 -18.29 15.55 14.17
CA SER A 844 -19.15 14.35 14.12
C SER A 844 -19.15 13.59 15.46
N ARG A 845 -17.99 13.51 16.13
CA ARG A 845 -17.82 12.89 17.45
C ARG A 845 -18.43 13.74 18.57
N ASP A 846 -18.14 15.03 18.60
CA ASP A 846 -18.47 15.91 19.72
C ASP A 846 -19.94 16.40 19.68
N ARG A 847 -20.56 16.40 18.49
CA ARG A 847 -22.00 16.67 18.28
C ARG A 847 -22.87 15.42 18.20
N GLN A 848 -22.27 14.23 18.06
CA GLN A 848 -22.97 12.99 17.71
C GLN A 848 -23.86 13.16 16.45
N ARG A 849 -23.28 13.69 15.37
CA ARG A 849 -23.98 13.95 14.09
C ARG A 849 -23.30 13.28 12.90
N VAL A 850 -24.09 13.04 11.86
CA VAL A 850 -23.68 12.58 10.52
C VAL A 850 -24.56 13.26 9.48
N PHE A 851 -24.00 13.62 8.33
CA PHE A 851 -24.75 14.34 7.29
C PHE A 851 -25.94 13.54 6.76
N ARG A 852 -27.15 13.95 7.14
CA ARG A 852 -28.43 13.37 6.68
C ARG A 852 -29.44 14.44 6.27
N THR A 853 -29.41 15.60 6.94
CA THR A 853 -30.38 16.69 6.84
C THR A 853 -29.71 18.04 6.58
N MET A 854 -30.50 19.06 6.24
CA MET A 854 -30.03 20.45 6.17
C MET A 854 -29.49 20.94 7.53
N ASP A 855 -30.03 20.47 8.65
CA ASP A 855 -29.63 20.95 9.97
C ASP A 855 -28.32 20.31 10.45
N ASP A 856 -27.99 19.11 9.97
CA ASP A 856 -26.64 18.53 10.10
C ASP A 856 -25.62 19.38 9.33
N TYR A 857 -25.96 19.78 8.10
CA TYR A 857 -25.10 20.63 7.27
C TYR A 857 -24.91 22.02 7.88
N ARG A 858 -25.99 22.69 8.30
CA ARG A 858 -25.95 24.04 8.88
C ARG A 858 -25.14 24.10 10.17
N ASP A 859 -25.32 23.15 11.10
CA ASP A 859 -24.50 23.11 12.32
C ASP A 859 -23.02 22.88 12.03
N TRP A 860 -22.70 22.04 11.03
CA TRP A 860 -21.33 21.86 10.55
C TRP A 860 -20.76 23.13 9.92
N GLU A 861 -21.50 23.79 9.01
CA GLU A 861 -21.06 25.00 8.32
C GLU A 861 -20.81 26.14 9.32
N ALA A 862 -21.76 26.38 10.24
CA ALA A 862 -21.59 27.32 11.33
C ALA A 862 -20.37 26.96 12.21
N TYR A 863 -20.16 25.68 12.54
CA TYR A 863 -19.01 25.22 13.33
C TYR A 863 -17.67 25.41 12.60
N PHE A 864 -17.63 25.12 11.31
CA PHE A 864 -16.44 25.24 10.47
C PHE A 864 -16.05 26.71 10.29
N GLU A 865 -16.98 27.56 9.85
CA GLU A 865 -16.73 28.98 9.62
C GLU A 865 -16.39 29.70 10.95
N ALA A 866 -17.05 29.33 12.06
CA ALA A 866 -16.70 29.80 13.41
C ALA A 866 -15.29 29.36 13.84
N SER A 867 -14.93 28.09 13.59
CA SER A 867 -13.60 27.57 13.93
C SER A 867 -12.50 28.22 13.09
N TRP A 868 -12.78 28.55 11.83
CA TRP A 868 -11.84 29.19 10.90
C TRP A 868 -11.65 30.67 11.21
N ALA A 869 -12.74 31.41 11.41
CA ALA A 869 -12.71 32.81 11.85
C ALA A 869 -11.94 32.97 13.18
N LEU A 870 -12.24 32.12 14.16
CA LEU A 870 -11.59 32.15 15.48
C LEU A 870 -10.11 31.75 15.41
N LYS A 871 -9.72 30.79 14.56
CA LYS A 871 -8.31 30.47 14.29
C LYS A 871 -7.56 31.73 13.83
N ARG A 872 -8.04 32.36 12.76
CA ARG A 872 -7.37 33.52 12.14
C ARG A 872 -7.32 34.73 13.07
N ALA A 873 -8.38 35.00 13.83
CA ALA A 873 -8.41 36.09 14.81
C ALA A 873 -7.45 35.84 15.99
N CYS A 874 -7.35 34.60 16.48
CA CYS A 874 -6.37 34.25 17.51
C CYS A 874 -4.93 34.37 17.01
N GLU A 875 -4.65 33.92 15.78
CA GLU A 875 -3.34 34.04 15.13
C GLU A 875 -2.93 35.51 14.95
N ALA A 876 -3.83 36.35 14.44
CA ALA A 876 -3.61 37.79 14.29
C ALA A 876 -3.38 38.52 15.64
N ALA A 877 -4.04 38.06 16.71
CA ALA A 877 -3.87 38.58 18.06
C ALA A 877 -2.69 37.95 18.84
N GLY A 878 -1.94 37.00 18.25
CA GLY A 878 -0.83 36.31 18.92
C GLY A 878 -1.24 35.45 20.13
N VAL A 879 -2.50 35.02 20.21
CA VAL A 879 -3.04 34.22 21.33
C VAL A 879 -3.30 32.76 20.94
N ARG A 880 -3.31 31.87 21.93
CA ARG A 880 -3.68 30.46 21.73
C ARG A 880 -5.09 30.36 21.13
N THR A 881 -5.23 29.58 20.06
CA THR A 881 -6.51 29.33 19.39
C THR A 881 -7.59 28.87 20.38
N LEU A 882 -8.65 29.66 20.48
CA LEU A 882 -9.82 29.35 21.29
C LEU A 882 -10.68 28.27 20.60
N GLN A 883 -11.48 27.54 21.38
CA GLN A 883 -12.37 26.50 20.87
C GLN A 883 -13.81 27.01 20.72
N VAL A 884 -14.46 26.65 19.61
CA VAL A 884 -15.91 26.79 19.44
C VAL A 884 -16.60 25.85 20.44
N ARG A 885 -17.52 26.37 21.24
CA ARG A 885 -18.27 25.60 22.24
C ARG A 885 -19.59 25.07 21.64
N GLN A 886 -20.41 24.41 22.45
CA GLN A 886 -21.70 23.89 22.01
C GLN A 886 -22.66 24.98 21.47
N ASP A 887 -22.51 26.24 21.94
CA ASP A 887 -23.24 27.42 21.44
C ASP A 887 -22.78 27.91 20.04
N ASN A 888 -21.89 27.18 19.37
CA ASN A 888 -21.50 27.35 17.97
C ASN A 888 -21.09 28.80 17.61
N ALA A 889 -21.38 29.26 16.39
CA ALA A 889 -21.06 30.59 15.88
C ALA A 889 -21.69 31.73 16.69
N TRP A 890 -22.99 31.65 17.02
CA TRP A 890 -23.69 32.70 17.79
C TRP A 890 -23.09 32.85 19.19
N GLY A 891 -22.58 31.76 19.78
CA GLY A 891 -21.84 31.79 21.03
C GLY A 891 -20.59 32.67 20.99
N ILE A 892 -19.89 32.75 19.84
CA ILE A 892 -18.76 33.67 19.67
C ILE A 892 -19.27 35.11 19.72
N LEU A 893 -20.29 35.46 18.92
CA LEU A 893 -20.88 36.80 18.93
C LEU A 893 -21.39 37.20 20.32
N LYS A 894 -22.08 36.30 21.03
CA LYS A 894 -22.49 36.51 22.43
C LYS A 894 -21.29 36.89 23.30
N ARG A 895 -20.23 36.08 23.29
CA ARG A 895 -19.04 36.33 24.12
C ARG A 895 -18.38 37.67 23.79
N VAL A 896 -18.21 37.96 22.50
CA VAL A 896 -17.57 39.19 22.00
C VAL A 896 -18.39 40.43 22.35
N PHE A 897 -19.69 40.42 22.10
CA PHE A 897 -20.62 41.48 22.51
C PHE A 897 -20.57 41.71 24.03
N LEU A 898 -20.62 40.63 24.82
CA LEU A 898 -20.55 40.74 26.27
C LEU A 898 -19.19 41.27 26.75
N GLN A 899 -18.09 40.90 26.10
CA GLN A 899 -16.75 41.42 26.41
C GLN A 899 -16.64 42.92 26.10
N ALA A 900 -17.05 43.33 24.90
CA ALA A 900 -17.07 44.73 24.48
C ALA A 900 -17.89 45.60 25.45
N GLY A 901 -19.13 45.21 25.74
CA GLY A 901 -19.99 45.93 26.69
C GLY A 901 -19.47 45.93 28.13
N ARG A 902 -18.76 44.88 28.59
CA ARG A 902 -18.12 44.86 29.92
C ARG A 902 -16.85 45.69 29.99
N GLN A 903 -16.14 45.88 28.88
CA GLN A 903 -14.92 46.68 28.78
C GLN A 903 -15.20 48.16 28.45
N GLY A 904 -16.38 48.47 27.89
CA GLY A 904 -16.74 49.82 27.46
C GLY A 904 -16.18 50.17 26.08
N LEU A 905 -16.17 49.20 25.17
CA LEU A 905 -15.58 49.28 23.83
C LEU A 905 -16.64 48.99 22.76
N TRP A 906 -16.33 49.33 21.50
CA TRP A 906 -17.16 49.05 20.32
C TRP A 906 -18.56 49.68 20.42
N GLY A 907 -18.60 50.97 20.78
CA GLY A 907 -19.82 51.77 20.92
C GLY A 907 -20.78 51.39 22.06
N ILE A 908 -20.44 50.44 22.94
CA ILE A 908 -21.31 49.96 24.03
C ILE A 908 -20.63 49.91 25.40
N ARG A 909 -21.41 50.16 26.47
CA ARG A 909 -20.95 50.04 27.86
C ARG A 909 -22.09 49.62 28.80
N PHE A 910 -21.94 48.47 29.45
CA PHE A 910 -22.95 47.97 30.38
C PHE A 910 -22.82 48.59 31.77
N GLN A 911 -23.93 49.14 32.29
CA GLN A 911 -24.02 49.58 33.67
C GLN A 911 -24.08 48.38 34.63
N LYS A 912 -23.43 48.49 35.80
CA LYS A 912 -23.37 47.39 36.80
C LYS A 912 -24.76 46.88 37.23
N ARG A 913 -25.77 47.76 37.31
CA ARG A 913 -27.15 47.40 37.69
C ARG A 913 -27.96 46.75 36.55
N GLY A 914 -27.57 46.95 35.29
CA GLY A 914 -28.30 46.44 34.12
C GLY A 914 -27.90 45.04 33.64
N LEU A 915 -26.85 44.43 34.22
CA LEU A 915 -26.27 43.18 33.71
C LEU A 915 -27.27 42.01 33.67
N ALA A 916 -28.19 41.92 34.64
CA ALA A 916 -29.23 40.88 34.64
C ALA A 916 -30.24 41.06 33.50
N ALA A 917 -30.56 42.30 33.12
CA ALA A 917 -31.45 42.59 32.00
C ALA A 917 -30.80 42.19 30.66
N VAL A 918 -29.50 42.39 30.48
CA VAL A 918 -28.77 41.95 29.28
C VAL A 918 -28.81 40.42 29.12
N ALA A 919 -28.59 39.66 30.20
CA ALA A 919 -28.70 38.20 30.17
C ALA A 919 -30.12 37.73 29.82
N ARG A 920 -31.13 38.40 30.40
CA ARG A 920 -32.55 38.10 30.20
C ARG A 920 -32.97 38.34 28.74
N LEU A 921 -32.70 39.54 28.22
CA LEU A 921 -32.95 39.95 26.83
C LEU A 921 -32.40 38.95 25.81
N LEU A 922 -31.12 38.56 25.94
CA LEU A 922 -30.52 37.59 25.02
C LEU A 922 -31.19 36.21 25.13
N SER A 923 -31.57 35.79 26.33
CA SER A 923 -32.24 34.50 26.56
C SER A 923 -33.69 34.49 26.06
N GLU A 924 -34.42 35.59 26.21
CA GLU A 924 -35.77 35.80 25.67
C GLU A 924 -35.75 35.87 24.13
N ALA A 925 -34.68 36.39 23.53
CA ALA A 925 -34.41 36.32 22.09
C ALA A 925 -33.94 34.93 21.59
N GLY A 926 -33.95 33.89 22.44
CA GLY A 926 -33.59 32.52 22.06
C GLY A 926 -32.09 32.17 22.17
N PHE A 927 -31.27 33.02 22.79
CA PHE A 927 -29.82 32.84 22.94
C PHE A 927 -29.43 32.69 24.43
N PRO A 928 -29.49 31.48 25.01
CA PRO A 928 -29.26 31.24 26.44
C PRO A 928 -28.00 31.93 26.97
N THR A 929 -28.19 32.83 27.93
CA THR A 929 -27.13 33.67 28.50
C THR A 929 -27.22 33.67 30.03
N GLY A 930 -26.21 33.12 30.69
CA GLY A 930 -26.17 33.04 32.15
C GLY A 930 -25.56 34.26 32.82
N LYS A 931 -25.83 34.45 34.12
CA LYS A 931 -25.10 35.41 34.98
C LYS A 931 -23.58 35.20 34.89
N GLU A 932 -23.17 33.93 34.81
CA GLU A 932 -21.77 33.53 34.64
C GLU A 932 -21.14 34.03 33.34
N ASP A 933 -21.83 33.94 32.19
CA ASP A 933 -21.30 34.41 30.89
C ASP A 933 -20.84 35.87 30.98
N ILE A 934 -21.67 36.72 31.60
CA ILE A 934 -21.39 38.15 31.81
C ILE A 934 -20.25 38.38 32.82
N THR A 935 -20.16 37.54 33.86
CA THR A 935 -19.06 37.57 34.82
C THR A 935 -17.73 37.17 34.18
N TYR A 936 -17.71 36.10 33.37
CA TYR A 936 -16.52 35.64 32.64
C TYR A 936 -16.08 36.65 31.58
N ALA A 937 -17.01 37.26 30.85
CA ALA A 937 -16.72 38.28 29.84
C ALA A 937 -16.03 39.54 30.41
N GLY A 938 -16.22 39.84 31.70
CA GLY A 938 -15.56 40.95 32.39
C GLY A 938 -14.19 40.65 33.00
N ARG A 939 -13.59 39.48 32.75
CA ARG A 939 -12.26 39.13 33.29
C ARG A 939 -11.14 39.77 32.47
N ARG A 940 -10.10 40.29 33.14
CA ARG A 940 -8.89 40.84 32.48
C ARG A 940 -8.18 39.85 31.55
N SER A 941 -8.34 38.54 31.78
CA SER A 941 -7.76 37.47 30.96
C SER A 941 -8.62 37.02 29.78
N ALA A 942 -9.78 37.65 29.53
CA ALA A 942 -10.67 37.32 28.43
C ALA A 942 -10.41 38.27 27.24
N PRO A 943 -9.66 37.87 26.19
CA PRO A 943 -9.32 38.74 25.07
C PRO A 943 -10.57 39.10 24.27
N LEU A 944 -10.75 40.39 23.97
CA LEU A 944 -11.74 40.85 22.99
C LEU A 944 -11.12 40.73 21.60
N LEU A 945 -11.57 39.74 20.82
CA LEU A 945 -11.02 39.44 19.50
C LEU A 945 -11.88 40.09 18.41
N ALA A 946 -11.28 41.02 17.66
CA ALA A 946 -11.87 41.54 16.44
C ALA A 946 -11.95 40.44 15.36
N HIS A 947 -12.90 40.60 14.43
CA HIS A 947 -13.03 39.80 13.21
C HIS A 947 -13.08 38.27 13.42
N CYS A 948 -13.66 37.82 14.53
CA CYS A 948 -13.74 36.40 14.88
C CYS A 948 -15.15 35.78 14.72
N VAL A 949 -16.16 36.57 14.37
CA VAL A 949 -17.53 36.11 14.15
C VAL A 949 -17.80 35.87 12.66
N PRO A 950 -18.24 34.67 12.24
CA PRO A 950 -18.62 34.41 10.86
C PRO A 950 -20.03 34.96 10.54
N TRP A 951 -20.29 35.30 9.28
CA TRP A 951 -21.60 35.77 8.79
C TRP A 951 -22.51 34.59 8.42
N VAL A 952 -23.21 34.03 9.41
CA VAL A 952 -24.09 32.86 9.29
C VAL A 952 -25.51 33.17 9.79
N PRO A 953 -26.55 32.37 9.50
CA PRO A 953 -27.93 32.69 9.91
C PRO A 953 -28.10 32.98 11.40
N GLU A 954 -27.44 32.23 12.27
CA GLU A 954 -27.56 32.32 13.73
C GLU A 954 -26.85 33.57 14.29
N THR A 955 -25.72 33.96 13.71
CA THR A 955 -25.02 35.20 14.12
C THR A 955 -25.76 36.44 13.63
N ARG A 956 -26.42 36.37 12.46
CA ARG A 956 -27.30 37.45 11.98
C ARG A 956 -28.55 37.60 12.85
N ALA A 957 -29.17 36.49 13.25
CA ALA A 957 -30.34 36.51 14.14
C ALA A 957 -30.00 37.13 15.51
N LEU A 958 -28.87 36.74 16.11
CA LEU A 958 -28.38 37.35 17.35
C LEU A 958 -27.98 38.82 17.15
N LEU A 959 -27.38 39.19 16.01
CA LEU A 959 -27.05 40.59 15.71
C LEU A 959 -28.32 41.47 15.65
N LYS A 960 -29.40 41.01 15.00
CA LYS A 960 -30.68 41.73 14.98
C LYS A 960 -31.23 41.96 16.39
N ALA A 961 -31.21 40.93 17.24
CA ALA A 961 -31.62 41.04 18.65
C ALA A 961 -30.72 41.98 19.48
N ILE A 962 -29.42 42.04 19.20
CA ILE A 962 -28.49 42.99 19.84
C ILE A 962 -28.82 44.42 19.41
N LEU A 963 -28.90 44.69 18.10
CA LEU A 963 -29.07 46.06 17.57
C LEU A 963 -30.42 46.68 17.94
N ALA A 964 -31.48 45.87 18.12
CA ALA A 964 -32.78 46.34 18.61
C ALA A 964 -32.72 47.03 19.99
N HIS A 965 -31.70 46.72 20.81
CA HIS A 965 -31.52 47.31 22.15
C HIS A 965 -30.18 48.06 22.33
N PHE A 966 -29.21 47.81 21.46
CA PHE A 966 -27.88 48.41 21.45
C PHE A 966 -27.51 48.90 20.04
N PRO A 967 -28.24 49.89 19.49
CA PRO A 967 -28.05 50.34 18.10
C PRO A 967 -26.66 50.96 17.85
N THR A 968 -25.96 51.39 18.90
CA THR A 968 -24.60 51.93 18.83
C THR A 968 -23.49 50.87 18.80
N PHE A 969 -23.83 49.57 18.80
CA PHE A 969 -22.82 48.51 18.77
C PHE A 969 -22.07 48.47 17.42
N GLU A 970 -20.75 48.68 17.46
CA GLU A 970 -19.85 48.65 16.30
C GLU A 970 -19.60 47.19 15.83
N TRP A 971 -20.67 46.52 15.40
CA TRP A 971 -20.69 45.10 15.10
C TRP A 971 -19.72 44.70 13.97
N GLN A 972 -19.37 45.62 13.07
CA GLN A 972 -18.41 45.40 11.98
C GLN A 972 -17.02 44.99 12.52
N LEU A 973 -16.66 45.41 13.74
CA LEU A 973 -15.42 44.98 14.40
C LEU A 973 -15.48 43.53 14.90
N ALA A 974 -16.68 42.97 15.12
CA ALA A 974 -16.86 41.58 15.55
C ALA A 974 -16.73 40.59 14.38
N PHE A 975 -17.30 40.95 13.23
CA PHE A 975 -17.43 40.04 12.08
C PHE A 975 -16.19 39.99 11.19
N VAL A 976 -15.96 38.83 10.56
CA VAL A 976 -14.91 38.65 9.55
C VAL A 976 -15.18 39.60 8.37
N PRO A 977 -14.22 40.44 7.94
CA PRO A 977 -14.38 41.31 6.78
C PRO A 977 -14.73 40.52 5.52
N ALA A 978 -15.71 41.01 4.76
CA ALA A 978 -16.14 40.40 3.51
C ALA A 978 -14.98 40.33 2.49
N ARG A 979 -14.99 39.29 1.65
CA ARG A 979 -14.19 39.20 0.42
C ARG A 979 -15.14 39.06 -0.76
N GLY A 980 -15.32 40.14 -1.52
CA GLY A 980 -16.02 40.14 -2.81
C GLY A 980 -17.46 40.72 -2.78
N PRO A 981 -18.04 40.95 -3.98
CA PRO A 981 -19.16 41.89 -4.19
C PRO A 981 -20.57 41.35 -3.86
N VAL A 982 -20.70 40.13 -3.34
CA VAL A 982 -22.01 39.48 -3.10
C VAL A 982 -22.71 40.00 -1.82
N ILE A 983 -22.01 40.81 -1.02
CA ILE A 983 -22.48 41.23 0.31
C ILE A 983 -23.01 42.68 0.33
N ASP A 984 -22.67 43.53 -0.64
CA ASP A 984 -23.17 44.92 -0.68
C ASP A 984 -24.71 44.97 -0.85
N ALA A 985 -25.30 44.00 -1.55
CA ALA A 985 -26.76 43.81 -1.65
C ALA A 985 -27.42 43.19 -0.40
N ALA A 986 -26.63 42.70 0.58
CA ALA A 986 -27.11 42.11 1.83
C ALA A 986 -26.77 42.97 3.07
N LEU A 987 -26.11 44.12 2.85
CA LEU A 987 -25.71 45.09 3.86
C LEU A 987 -26.50 46.41 3.76
N ASP A 988 -27.51 46.48 2.89
CA ASP A 988 -28.43 47.60 2.84
C ASP A 988 -29.03 47.85 4.24
N PRO A 989 -28.78 49.03 4.87
CA PRO A 989 -29.32 49.35 6.18
C PRO A 989 -30.86 49.32 6.22
N GLU A 990 -31.53 49.58 5.09
CA GLU A 990 -32.98 49.58 5.00
C GLU A 990 -33.56 48.16 5.11
N GLY A 991 -32.89 47.14 4.57
CA GLY A 991 -33.33 45.73 4.61
C GLY A 991 -33.33 45.05 6.00
N ILE A 992 -32.93 45.77 7.06
CA ILE A 992 -33.03 45.32 8.45
C ILE A 992 -34.31 45.86 9.13
N ALA A 993 -34.93 46.91 8.59
CA ALA A 993 -36.15 47.51 9.11
C ALA A 993 -37.37 47.17 8.24
N LEU A 994 -38.41 46.63 8.88
CA LEU A 994 -39.73 46.32 8.33
C LEU A 994 -39.78 45.17 7.29
N GLY A 995 -40.61 44.18 7.60
CA GLY A 995 -40.90 43.04 6.74
C GLY A 995 -42.19 42.38 7.19
N GLU A 996 -43.32 43.05 6.93
CA GLU A 996 -44.62 42.36 6.88
C GLU A 996 -44.70 41.50 5.60
N PRO A 997 -45.46 40.39 5.61
CA PRO A 997 -45.44 39.42 4.52
C PRO A 997 -46.23 39.90 3.29
N GLY A 998 -45.52 40.50 2.34
CA GLY A 998 -46.04 40.77 0.99
C GLY A 998 -46.28 39.50 0.18
N THR A 999 -47.42 39.45 -0.51
CA THR A 999 -47.90 38.32 -1.32
C THR A 999 -47.04 38.02 -2.55
N GLN A 1000 -47.09 36.76 -3.00
CA GLN A 1000 -46.56 36.32 -4.29
C GLN A 1000 -47.33 37.00 -5.44
N GLU A 1001 -46.60 37.49 -6.45
CA GLU A 1001 -47.10 37.51 -7.82
C GLU A 1001 -46.01 36.97 -8.78
N THR A 1002 -46.48 36.42 -9.89
CA THR A 1002 -45.72 35.55 -10.79
C THR A 1002 -45.36 36.22 -12.12
N SER A 1003 -44.09 36.09 -12.53
CA SER A 1003 -43.69 36.06 -13.95
C SER A 1003 -42.40 35.25 -14.13
#